data_AF-A0A3C1W856-F1
#
_entry.id   AF-A0A3C1W856-F1
#
_cell.length_a   1.000
_cell.length_b   1.000
_cell.length_c   1.000
_cell.angle_alpha   90.00
_cell.angle_beta   90.00
_cell.angle_gamma   90.00
#
_symmetry.space_group_name_H-M   'P 1'
#
loop_
_entity.id
_entity.type
_entity.pdbx_description
1 polymer ?
#
loop_
_entity_poly.entity_id
_entity_poly.type
_entity_poly.pdbx_seq_one_letter_code
_entity_poly.pdbx_strand_id
1 'polypeptide(L)'
;AFGNPAVFLERFVGQAKHIEVQIMGDHQGNIVHLHERDCSVQRRHQKVIEIAPSVDLDETVRRDLCAAAVQVAREVKYNNAGTVEFLLDGDTNEWFFIEMNPRIQVEHTVTEIITGVDLVRSQILVAQGHNLFEDVVDIPAQEDIPRNGYAVQARITTEDPSNNFSPDYGRILNYRSAAGFGIRLDAGTGDAGSVITPFYDSMLVKLTAFGPRFEIALQRMDRALREFRIRGVKTNIPFIENVILNETFRSGKATTRLIDTNPNLFNFRPRRDRATKLLNYLSDVTVNGNDTAKGYKLSAALPGPRIPACDVRAQMQPGSRNKLLELGPEGFANWIRNSKPLLITDTTMRDAHQSLIATRMRSVDMLNIASYVAQKTPNLFSLEMWGGATFDTTMRFLKESPWDRLRELRERIPNICFQMLFRGSNAVGYSNYPDNVVEGFIKHSAEAGMDIFRIFDSLNYLPNMQVAMEAVREHTDSVCEAAVCYTGDIDDPKRDKYSLKYYINKAKELEKMGAHILAIKDMAGLCRPSAATKLFSALREEIGMPIHFHTHDSSGINAASVLAASEAGADIVDLALASMSGSTSQPNLNSVAAALSGLERDPGLDPNALNAMSDYWEEVLEFYVPFNTAPRAGSAEVYIHEMPGGQFTNLKEQANAMGLGHRWPEIARTYAEVNQLFGDIIKVTPSSKVVGDMCMFLITRGIKPEAVTSLEPGSVDFPESVIDMLWGGLGQPDGGWPADVQKAVLGGREPTTSRPGDLAEPINLETTRSELSTTLGRTASDDDLYSHLMYPAVFAEFDEFVRTYGKVQGLPTTAFFYGLSISEEISVEIGPGKVLFIKLIGIGEPNAEGQRNVFYELNGMPRECAVIDQALAPKNAITRLKGDLNDPLQAVAPMPGMVSEVNAEVGSKVEEGDPIITLEAMKMLTTISASTSGTVTEILAQKGDAVETDDLLARLQK
;
A
#
# COMPACT_ATOMS: atom_id res chain seq x y z
N ALA A 1 -24.32 -33.68 -29.90
CA ALA A 1 -24.54 -32.29 -30.36
C ALA A 1 -25.62 -32.21 -31.44
N PHE A 2 -25.53 -32.97 -32.54
CA PHE A 2 -26.39 -32.76 -33.72
C PHE A 2 -27.35 -33.91 -34.05
N GLY A 3 -27.52 -34.89 -33.15
CA GLY A 3 -28.45 -36.01 -33.33
C GLY A 3 -28.06 -37.06 -34.39
N ASN A 4 -26.94 -36.88 -35.10
CA ASN A 4 -26.40 -37.82 -36.08
C ASN A 4 -24.88 -38.01 -35.87
N PRO A 5 -24.36 -39.25 -35.73
CA PRO A 5 -22.95 -39.51 -35.49
C PRO A 5 -22.10 -39.67 -36.77
N ALA A 6 -22.65 -39.44 -37.97
CA ALA A 6 -21.89 -39.57 -39.21
C ALA A 6 -20.67 -38.63 -39.25
N VAL A 7 -19.55 -39.15 -39.74
CA VAL A 7 -18.27 -38.43 -39.87
C VAL A 7 -17.70 -38.63 -41.27
N PHE A 8 -16.92 -37.67 -41.74
CA PHE A 8 -16.12 -37.77 -42.96
C PHE A 8 -14.68 -37.33 -42.65
N LEU A 9 -13.76 -37.59 -43.58
CA LEU A 9 -12.34 -37.27 -43.44
C LEU A 9 -11.93 -36.30 -44.54
N GLU A 10 -11.10 -35.33 -44.18
CA GLU A 10 -10.52 -34.36 -45.10
C GLU A 10 -9.02 -34.28 -44.91
N ARG A 11 -8.33 -33.80 -45.96
CA ARG A 11 -6.90 -33.48 -45.86
C ARG A 11 -6.72 -32.29 -44.94
N PHE A 12 -5.89 -32.43 -43.91
CA PHE A 12 -5.53 -31.34 -43.00
C PHE A 12 -4.58 -30.35 -43.68
N VAL A 13 -4.95 -29.07 -43.69
CA VAL A 13 -4.11 -27.95 -44.18
C VAL A 13 -3.50 -27.23 -42.99
N GLY A 14 -2.18 -27.37 -42.81
CA GLY A 14 -1.49 -26.98 -41.57
C GLY A 14 -1.34 -25.47 -41.35
N GLN A 15 -1.04 -24.70 -42.41
CA GLN A 15 -0.88 -23.25 -42.37
C GLN A 15 -1.99 -22.56 -43.16
N ALA A 16 -3.23 -22.76 -42.73
CA ALA A 16 -4.38 -22.23 -43.46
C ALA A 16 -4.75 -20.80 -43.03
N LYS A 17 -5.08 -19.97 -44.01
CA LYS A 17 -5.99 -18.84 -43.83
C LYS A 17 -7.42 -19.32 -44.04
N HIS A 18 -8.33 -18.88 -43.17
CA HIS A 18 -9.76 -19.11 -43.34
C HIS A 18 -10.35 -17.87 -44.01
N ILE A 19 -10.66 -17.98 -45.30
CA ILE A 19 -11.21 -16.89 -46.11
C ILE A 19 -12.63 -17.25 -46.51
N GLU A 20 -13.54 -16.29 -46.40
CA GLU A 20 -14.94 -16.51 -46.71
C GLU A 20 -15.51 -15.39 -47.56
N VAL A 21 -16.44 -15.70 -48.45
CA VAL A 21 -17.01 -14.75 -49.42
C VAL A 21 -18.49 -14.57 -49.13
N GLN A 22 -18.89 -13.31 -48.90
CA GLN A 22 -20.30 -12.96 -48.73
C GLN A 22 -21.02 -13.02 -50.06
N ILE A 23 -22.13 -13.75 -50.11
CA ILE A 23 -23.03 -13.85 -51.26
C ILE A 23 -24.39 -13.23 -50.92
N MET A 24 -24.99 -12.57 -51.91
CA MET A 24 -26.40 -12.18 -51.89
C MET A 24 -27.04 -12.62 -53.21
N GLY A 25 -28.11 -13.40 -53.12
CA GLY A 25 -28.91 -13.84 -54.27
C GLY A 25 -30.39 -13.44 -54.13
N ASP A 26 -31.12 -13.37 -55.24
CA ASP A 26 -32.56 -13.12 -55.26
C ASP A 26 -33.39 -14.19 -56.01
N HIS A 27 -34.70 -14.02 -56.01
CA HIS A 27 -35.65 -14.92 -56.69
C HIS A 27 -35.60 -14.85 -58.22
N GLN A 28 -34.97 -13.83 -58.80
CA GLN A 28 -34.83 -13.63 -60.25
C GLN A 28 -33.53 -14.24 -60.79
N GLY A 29 -32.71 -14.82 -59.92
CA GLY A 29 -31.44 -15.46 -60.27
C GLY A 29 -30.25 -14.51 -60.32
N ASN A 30 -30.41 -13.27 -59.83
CA ASN A 30 -29.29 -12.35 -59.65
C ASN A 30 -28.46 -12.81 -58.45
N ILE A 31 -27.13 -12.82 -58.61
CA ILE A 31 -26.18 -13.22 -57.57
C ILE A 31 -24.97 -12.30 -57.63
N VAL A 32 -24.64 -11.69 -56.49
CA VAL A 32 -23.44 -10.88 -56.30
C VAL A 32 -22.63 -11.38 -55.10
N HIS A 33 -21.32 -11.12 -55.12
CA HIS A 33 -20.47 -11.20 -53.94
C HIS A 33 -20.18 -9.81 -53.37
N LEU A 34 -20.09 -9.72 -52.05
CA LEU A 34 -19.78 -8.50 -51.30
C LEU A 34 -18.37 -8.59 -50.70
N HIS A 35 -17.41 -8.97 -51.56
CA HIS A 35 -16.01 -9.26 -51.24
C HIS A 35 -15.82 -10.38 -50.19
N GLU A 36 -14.59 -10.54 -49.73
CA GLU A 36 -14.18 -11.55 -48.77
C GLU A 36 -13.97 -11.00 -47.35
N ARG A 37 -14.01 -11.91 -46.38
CA ARG A 37 -13.58 -11.70 -45.00
C ARG A 37 -12.47 -12.70 -44.68
N ASP A 38 -11.52 -12.27 -43.86
CA ASP A 38 -10.49 -13.14 -43.29
C ASP A 38 -10.82 -13.41 -41.83
N CYS A 39 -11.12 -14.68 -41.57
CA CYS A 39 -11.56 -15.22 -40.28
C CYS A 39 -10.51 -16.17 -39.71
N SER A 40 -9.24 -15.99 -40.08
CA SER A 40 -8.12 -16.87 -39.69
C SER A 40 -7.79 -16.80 -38.21
N VAL A 41 -8.15 -15.73 -37.49
CA VAL A 41 -7.87 -15.65 -36.04
C VAL A 41 -8.90 -16.48 -35.29
N GLN A 42 -8.50 -17.70 -34.91
CA GLN A 42 -9.36 -18.69 -34.28
C GLN A 42 -8.71 -19.30 -33.03
N ARG A 43 -9.53 -19.69 -32.05
CA ARG A 43 -9.13 -20.50 -30.89
C ARG A 43 -9.97 -21.77 -30.88
N ARG A 44 -9.34 -22.95 -30.89
CA ARG A 44 -10.05 -24.24 -30.94
C ARG A 44 -11.12 -24.28 -32.04
N HIS A 45 -10.79 -23.75 -33.22
CA HIS A 45 -11.68 -23.65 -34.39
C HIS A 45 -12.90 -22.71 -34.21
N GLN A 46 -12.90 -21.86 -33.18
CA GLN A 46 -13.87 -20.79 -33.00
C GLN A 46 -13.25 -19.46 -33.42
N LYS A 47 -13.89 -18.75 -34.36
CA LYS A 47 -13.48 -17.40 -34.79
C LYS A 47 -13.41 -16.46 -33.58
N VAL A 48 -12.45 -15.53 -33.55
CA VAL A 48 -12.28 -14.54 -32.46
C VAL A 48 -12.28 -13.11 -32.99
N ILE A 49 -11.51 -12.88 -34.06
CA ILE A 49 -11.40 -11.59 -34.75
C ILE A 49 -11.57 -11.83 -36.24
N GLU A 50 -12.41 -11.02 -36.87
CA GLU A 50 -12.68 -11.09 -38.30
C GLU A 50 -12.34 -9.75 -38.96
N ILE A 51 -11.75 -9.78 -40.15
CA ILE A 51 -11.36 -8.57 -40.89
C ILE A 51 -11.95 -8.58 -42.31
N ALA A 52 -12.28 -7.40 -42.82
CA ALA A 52 -12.69 -7.22 -44.21
C ALA A 52 -12.06 -5.94 -44.80
N PRO A 53 -11.53 -5.97 -46.03
CA PRO A 53 -11.14 -7.18 -46.77
C PRO A 53 -9.95 -7.89 -46.09
N SER A 54 -9.53 -9.05 -46.61
CA SER A 54 -8.31 -9.73 -46.14
C SER A 54 -7.07 -8.84 -46.39
N VAL A 55 -6.18 -8.78 -45.41
CA VAL A 55 -4.93 -8.02 -45.46
C VAL A 55 -3.85 -8.91 -46.08
N ASP A 56 -3.12 -8.37 -47.08
CA ASP A 56 -2.04 -9.08 -47.78
C ASP A 56 -2.50 -10.30 -48.61
N LEU A 57 -3.76 -10.31 -49.06
CA LEU A 57 -4.28 -11.31 -49.99
C LEU A 57 -4.02 -10.89 -51.44
N ASP A 58 -3.38 -11.76 -52.22
CA ASP A 58 -3.14 -11.55 -53.66
C ASP A 58 -4.47 -11.32 -54.40
N GLU A 59 -4.53 -10.27 -55.23
CA GLU A 59 -5.78 -9.89 -55.93
C GLU A 59 -6.26 -10.98 -56.91
N THR A 60 -5.35 -11.78 -57.46
CA THR A 60 -5.71 -12.91 -58.33
C THR A 60 -6.43 -13.97 -57.51
N VAL A 61 -5.86 -14.34 -56.36
CA VAL A 61 -6.46 -15.32 -55.44
C VAL A 61 -7.81 -14.82 -54.92
N ARG A 62 -7.90 -13.54 -54.53
CA ARG A 62 -9.17 -12.92 -54.10
C ARG A 62 -10.24 -13.04 -55.18
N ARG A 63 -9.91 -12.66 -56.41
CA ARG A 63 -10.85 -12.73 -57.55
C ARG A 63 -11.30 -14.17 -57.80
N ASP A 64 -10.38 -15.12 -57.74
CA ASP A 64 -10.66 -16.53 -58.00
C ASP A 64 -11.58 -17.11 -56.91
N LEU A 65 -11.33 -16.80 -55.63
CA LEU A 65 -12.20 -17.16 -54.50
C LEU A 65 -13.61 -16.57 -54.66
N CYS A 66 -13.71 -15.27 -54.97
CA CYS A 66 -15.00 -14.61 -55.15
C CYS A 66 -15.78 -15.19 -56.36
N ALA A 67 -15.10 -15.44 -57.47
CA ALA A 67 -15.69 -16.05 -58.66
C ALA A 67 -16.17 -17.48 -58.38
N ALA A 68 -15.39 -18.29 -57.65
CA ALA A 68 -15.77 -19.63 -57.24
C ALA A 68 -17.00 -19.63 -56.33
N ALA A 69 -17.05 -18.71 -55.36
CA ALA A 69 -18.21 -18.55 -54.47
C ALA A 69 -19.49 -18.21 -55.24
N VAL A 70 -19.41 -17.27 -56.19
CA VAL A 70 -20.52 -16.92 -57.07
C VAL A 70 -20.91 -18.10 -57.97
N GLN A 71 -19.94 -18.85 -58.48
CA GLN A 71 -20.21 -20.03 -59.32
C GLN A 71 -20.98 -21.11 -58.54
N VAL A 72 -20.55 -21.43 -57.32
CA VAL A 72 -21.27 -22.36 -56.43
C VAL A 72 -22.69 -21.87 -56.18
N ALA A 73 -22.85 -20.59 -55.81
CA ALA A 73 -24.16 -20.01 -55.55
C ALA A 73 -25.08 -20.03 -56.79
N ARG A 74 -24.55 -19.77 -57.99
CA ARG A 74 -25.32 -19.85 -59.25
C ARG A 74 -25.79 -21.26 -59.56
N GLU A 75 -24.92 -22.26 -59.39
CA GLU A 75 -25.26 -23.65 -59.70
C GLU A 75 -26.41 -24.17 -58.84
N VAL A 76 -26.43 -23.80 -57.55
CA VAL A 76 -27.52 -24.17 -56.64
C VAL A 76 -28.71 -23.22 -56.67
N LYS A 77 -28.69 -22.20 -57.53
CA LYS A 77 -29.69 -21.13 -57.61
C LYS A 77 -29.95 -20.51 -56.23
N TYR A 78 -28.86 -20.16 -55.55
CA TYR A 78 -28.88 -19.66 -54.19
C TYR A 78 -29.72 -18.38 -54.08
N ASN A 79 -30.46 -18.26 -52.98
CA ASN A 79 -31.33 -17.13 -52.70
C ASN A 79 -31.05 -16.62 -51.28
N ASN A 80 -31.20 -15.32 -51.08
CA ASN A 80 -30.94 -14.59 -49.84
C ASN A 80 -29.42 -14.47 -49.55
N ALA A 81 -29.05 -14.08 -48.32
CA ALA A 81 -27.65 -13.98 -47.92
C ALA A 81 -27.08 -15.36 -47.57
N GLY A 82 -25.83 -15.60 -47.96
CA GLY A 82 -25.08 -16.80 -47.62
C GLY A 82 -23.59 -16.52 -47.65
N THR A 83 -22.80 -17.40 -47.08
CA THR A 83 -21.34 -17.27 -47.12
C THR A 83 -20.71 -18.56 -47.59
N VAL A 84 -19.76 -18.47 -48.52
CA VAL A 84 -18.94 -19.60 -48.97
C VAL A 84 -17.59 -19.52 -48.30
N GLU A 85 -17.18 -20.56 -47.57
CA GLU A 85 -15.94 -20.61 -46.80
C GLU A 85 -14.87 -21.44 -47.52
N PHE A 86 -13.63 -20.98 -47.42
CA PHE A 86 -12.45 -21.59 -48.03
C PHE A 86 -11.29 -21.66 -47.04
N LEU A 87 -10.44 -22.67 -47.21
CA LEU A 87 -9.08 -22.69 -46.64
C LEU A 87 -8.07 -22.34 -47.73
N LEU A 88 -7.27 -21.31 -47.49
CA LEU A 88 -6.14 -20.92 -48.34
C LEU A 88 -4.84 -21.38 -47.66
N ASP A 89 -4.06 -22.20 -48.33
CA ASP A 89 -2.75 -22.64 -47.84
C ASP A 89 -1.71 -21.52 -47.98
N GLY A 90 -1.15 -21.08 -46.86
CA GLY A 90 -0.19 -19.98 -46.81
C GLY A 90 1.17 -20.29 -47.45
N ASP A 91 1.51 -21.55 -47.68
CA ASP A 91 2.78 -21.94 -48.30
C ASP A 91 2.68 -22.04 -49.84
N THR A 92 1.52 -22.47 -50.34
CA THR A 92 1.32 -22.79 -51.78
C THR A 92 0.39 -21.82 -52.51
N ASN A 93 -0.37 -21.00 -51.77
CA ASN A 93 -1.51 -20.21 -52.28
C ASN A 93 -2.62 -21.04 -52.93
N GLU A 94 -2.64 -22.36 -52.73
CA GLU A 94 -3.77 -23.19 -53.14
C GLU A 94 -4.96 -22.97 -52.18
N TRP A 95 -6.18 -22.91 -52.72
CA TRP A 95 -7.39 -22.75 -51.92
C TRP A 95 -8.37 -23.91 -52.12
N PHE A 96 -9.14 -24.20 -51.07
CA PHE A 96 -10.04 -25.34 -50.98
C PHE A 96 -11.39 -24.89 -50.41
N PHE A 97 -12.49 -25.21 -51.10
CA PHE A 97 -13.85 -25.05 -50.56
C PHE A 97 -14.04 -25.97 -49.35
N ILE A 98 -14.69 -25.48 -48.29
CA ILE A 98 -15.01 -26.28 -47.10
C ILE A 98 -16.51 -26.33 -46.79
N GLU A 99 -17.20 -25.19 -46.84
CA GLU A 99 -18.59 -25.11 -46.43
C GLU A 99 -19.30 -23.94 -47.13
N MET A 100 -20.62 -24.05 -47.27
CA MET A 100 -21.48 -22.89 -47.47
C MET A 100 -22.39 -22.74 -46.26
N ASN A 101 -22.33 -21.59 -45.60
CA ASN A 101 -23.25 -21.22 -44.54
C ASN A 101 -24.50 -20.56 -45.16
N PRO A 102 -25.67 -21.23 -45.20
CA PRO A 102 -26.84 -20.75 -45.92
C PRO A 102 -27.66 -19.76 -45.07
N ARG A 103 -26.98 -18.79 -44.46
CA ARG A 103 -27.54 -17.81 -43.51
C ARG A 103 -26.61 -16.61 -43.36
N ILE A 104 -27.12 -15.57 -42.71
CA ILE A 104 -26.29 -14.47 -42.21
C ILE A 104 -25.30 -14.99 -41.15
N GLN A 105 -24.10 -14.41 -41.14
CA GLN A 105 -23.05 -14.72 -40.18
C GLN A 105 -22.85 -13.58 -39.18
N VAL A 106 -22.14 -13.86 -38.09
CA VAL A 106 -21.96 -12.92 -36.97
C VAL A 106 -21.16 -11.70 -37.43
N GLU A 107 -20.19 -11.94 -38.30
CA GLU A 107 -19.22 -11.06 -38.92
C GLU A 107 -19.70 -10.38 -40.21
N HIS A 108 -20.99 -10.45 -40.55
CA HIS A 108 -21.54 -9.68 -41.67
C HIS A 108 -21.26 -8.17 -41.54
N THR A 109 -21.14 -7.67 -40.31
CA THR A 109 -20.89 -6.27 -39.95
C THR A 109 -19.63 -5.71 -40.61
N VAL A 110 -18.52 -6.47 -40.71
CA VAL A 110 -17.30 -5.96 -41.37
C VAL A 110 -17.52 -5.79 -42.87
N THR A 111 -18.32 -6.65 -43.50
CA THR A 111 -18.72 -6.52 -44.90
C THR A 111 -19.59 -5.28 -45.11
N GLU A 112 -20.64 -5.09 -44.30
CA GLU A 112 -21.51 -3.91 -44.40
C GLU A 112 -20.72 -2.59 -44.26
N ILE A 113 -19.73 -2.56 -43.37
CA ILE A 113 -18.90 -1.37 -43.14
C ILE A 113 -18.05 -1.02 -44.37
N ILE A 114 -17.46 -2.00 -45.06
CA ILE A 114 -16.60 -1.73 -46.23
C ILE A 114 -17.40 -1.51 -47.51
N THR A 115 -18.62 -2.06 -47.63
CA THR A 115 -19.46 -1.93 -48.83
C THR A 115 -20.53 -0.87 -48.71
N GLY A 116 -20.95 -0.49 -47.50
CA GLY A 116 -22.12 0.34 -47.28
C GLY A 116 -23.46 -0.36 -47.54
N VAL A 117 -23.45 -1.66 -47.85
CA VAL A 117 -24.65 -2.45 -48.11
C VAL A 117 -25.19 -3.00 -46.80
N ASP A 118 -26.45 -2.69 -46.46
CA ASP A 118 -27.16 -3.28 -45.33
C ASP A 118 -27.67 -4.68 -45.70
N LEU A 119 -26.96 -5.69 -45.23
CA LEU A 119 -27.22 -7.09 -45.54
C LEU A 119 -28.54 -7.55 -44.94
N VAL A 120 -28.82 -7.22 -43.68
CA VAL A 120 -30.03 -7.68 -43.00
C VAL A 120 -31.28 -7.09 -43.63
N ARG A 121 -31.26 -5.79 -43.97
CA ARG A 121 -32.33 -5.15 -44.75
C ARG A 121 -32.50 -5.81 -46.11
N SER A 122 -31.40 -6.08 -46.80
CA SER A 122 -31.43 -6.74 -48.12
C SER A 122 -32.03 -8.14 -48.04
N GLN A 123 -31.71 -8.92 -47.01
CA GLN A 123 -32.32 -10.24 -46.76
C GLN A 123 -33.84 -10.16 -46.64
N ILE A 124 -34.36 -9.16 -45.93
CA ILE A 124 -35.79 -8.96 -45.73
C ILE A 124 -36.46 -8.56 -47.05
N LEU A 125 -35.89 -7.62 -47.78
CA LEU A 125 -36.46 -7.13 -49.05
C LEU A 125 -36.46 -8.21 -50.14
N VAL A 126 -35.38 -9.00 -50.24
CA VAL A 126 -35.34 -10.14 -51.15
C VAL A 126 -36.37 -11.19 -50.76
N ALA A 127 -36.57 -11.46 -49.46
CA ALA A 127 -37.62 -12.38 -49.01
C ALA A 127 -39.04 -11.85 -49.30
N GLN A 128 -39.21 -10.53 -49.50
CA GLN A 128 -40.46 -9.91 -49.97
C GLN A 128 -40.62 -9.98 -51.51
N GLY A 129 -39.63 -10.48 -52.23
CA GLY A 129 -39.66 -10.66 -53.68
C GLY A 129 -39.00 -9.55 -54.50
N HIS A 130 -38.36 -8.57 -53.84
CA HIS A 130 -37.61 -7.52 -54.54
C HIS A 130 -36.32 -8.07 -55.17
N ASN A 131 -35.96 -7.55 -56.34
CA ASN A 131 -34.66 -7.80 -56.98
C ASN A 131 -33.55 -6.96 -56.34
N LEU A 132 -32.33 -7.51 -56.28
CA LEU A 132 -31.12 -6.85 -55.77
C LEU A 132 -30.89 -5.44 -56.32
N PHE A 133 -31.17 -5.22 -57.60
CA PHE A 133 -30.87 -3.98 -58.32
C PHE A 133 -32.03 -2.97 -58.34
N GLU A 134 -33.16 -3.26 -57.69
CA GLU A 134 -34.24 -2.28 -57.55
C GLU A 134 -33.85 -1.16 -56.58
N ASP A 135 -34.32 0.06 -56.82
CA ASP A 135 -34.06 1.25 -55.98
C ASP A 135 -34.33 1.02 -54.47
N VAL A 136 -35.23 0.09 -54.14
CA VAL A 136 -35.55 -0.24 -52.75
C VAL A 136 -34.47 -1.10 -52.08
N VAL A 137 -33.82 -2.02 -52.82
CA VAL A 137 -32.72 -2.86 -52.30
C VAL A 137 -31.38 -2.14 -52.46
N ASP A 138 -31.17 -1.51 -53.61
CA ASP A 138 -30.03 -0.64 -53.94
C ASP A 138 -28.67 -1.32 -53.79
N ILE A 139 -28.58 -2.59 -54.18
CA ILE A 139 -27.28 -3.26 -54.32
C ILE A 139 -26.75 -2.98 -55.73
N PRO A 140 -25.54 -2.42 -55.89
CA PRO A 140 -25.00 -2.11 -57.22
C PRO A 140 -24.59 -3.37 -57.99
N ALA A 141 -24.34 -3.21 -59.29
CA ALA A 141 -23.74 -4.26 -60.12
C ALA A 141 -22.38 -4.70 -59.55
N GLN A 142 -21.95 -5.92 -59.87
CA GLN A 142 -20.79 -6.56 -59.23
C GLN A 142 -19.51 -5.71 -59.30
N GLU A 143 -19.27 -5.08 -60.45
CA GLU A 143 -18.14 -4.18 -60.73
C GLU A 143 -18.16 -2.86 -59.94
N ASP A 144 -19.35 -2.44 -59.48
CA ASP A 144 -19.58 -1.18 -58.79
C ASP A 144 -19.71 -1.35 -57.26
N ILE A 145 -19.67 -2.59 -56.75
CA ILE A 145 -19.69 -2.86 -55.30
C ILE A 145 -18.42 -2.31 -54.65
N PRO A 146 -18.52 -1.31 -53.77
CA PRO A 146 -17.34 -0.64 -53.24
C PRO A 146 -16.60 -1.53 -52.23
N ARG A 147 -15.30 -1.25 -52.08
CA ARG A 147 -14.40 -1.88 -51.09
C ARG A 147 -13.68 -0.76 -50.33
N ASN A 148 -14.42 -0.05 -49.50
CA ASN A 148 -13.94 1.15 -48.81
C ASN A 148 -13.15 0.79 -47.56
N GLY A 149 -11.83 0.97 -47.59
CA GLY A 149 -10.97 0.82 -46.41
C GLY A 149 -10.98 -0.59 -45.81
N TYR A 150 -10.87 -0.65 -44.48
CA TYR A 150 -10.81 -1.89 -43.70
C TYR A 150 -11.71 -1.81 -42.47
N ALA A 151 -12.34 -2.95 -42.15
CA ALA A 151 -13.10 -3.17 -40.95
C ALA A 151 -12.54 -4.36 -40.17
N VAL A 152 -12.56 -4.24 -38.85
CA VAL A 152 -12.12 -5.28 -37.90
C VAL A 152 -13.22 -5.47 -36.88
N GLN A 153 -13.74 -6.69 -36.74
CA GLN A 153 -14.67 -7.04 -35.69
C GLN A 153 -13.97 -7.86 -34.61
N ALA A 154 -14.28 -7.55 -33.35
CA ALA A 154 -13.96 -8.38 -32.22
C ALA A 154 -15.21 -8.62 -31.37
N ARG A 155 -15.37 -9.85 -30.86
CA ARG A 155 -16.45 -10.21 -29.94
C ARG A 155 -15.98 -10.07 -28.50
N ILE A 156 -16.62 -9.17 -27.76
CA ILE A 156 -16.39 -9.04 -26.32
C ILE A 156 -17.30 -10.05 -25.62
N THR A 157 -16.68 -11.00 -24.91
CA THR A 157 -17.36 -12.10 -24.20
C THR A 157 -17.02 -12.08 -22.71
N THR A 158 -17.76 -12.86 -21.90
CA THR A 158 -17.43 -13.09 -20.48
C THR A 158 -16.40 -14.20 -20.26
N GLU A 159 -15.79 -14.75 -21.30
CA GLU A 159 -14.73 -15.75 -21.15
C GLU A 159 -13.51 -15.13 -20.44
N ASP A 160 -13.02 -15.77 -19.38
CA ASP A 160 -11.80 -15.35 -18.68
C ASP A 160 -10.55 -15.97 -19.32
N PRO A 161 -9.72 -15.21 -20.04
CA PRO A 161 -8.53 -15.75 -20.70
C PRO A 161 -7.49 -16.32 -19.72
N SER A 162 -7.51 -15.89 -18.46
CA SER A 162 -6.63 -16.41 -17.41
C SER A 162 -7.13 -17.72 -16.81
N ASN A 163 -8.39 -18.09 -17.05
CA ASN A 163 -9.02 -19.32 -16.59
C ASN A 163 -9.52 -20.19 -17.76
N ASN A 164 -8.63 -20.46 -18.72
CA ASN A 164 -8.90 -21.29 -19.90
C ASN A 164 -10.14 -20.86 -20.69
N PHE A 165 -10.49 -19.56 -20.64
CA PHE A 165 -11.66 -18.96 -21.27
C PHE A 165 -12.99 -19.59 -20.84
N SER A 166 -13.06 -20.03 -19.60
CA SER A 166 -14.33 -20.40 -18.98
C SER A 166 -15.22 -19.14 -18.93
N PRO A 167 -16.49 -19.20 -19.35
CA PRO A 167 -17.39 -18.06 -19.23
C PRO A 167 -17.62 -17.71 -17.76
N ASP A 168 -17.47 -16.43 -17.44
CA ASP A 168 -17.86 -15.87 -16.16
C ASP A 168 -19.35 -15.51 -16.18
N TYR A 169 -19.99 -15.61 -15.02
CA TYR A 169 -21.43 -15.43 -14.85
C TYR A 169 -21.71 -14.46 -13.71
N GLY A 170 -22.89 -13.84 -13.75
CA GLY A 170 -23.31 -12.93 -12.70
C GLY A 170 -23.79 -11.58 -13.24
N ARG A 171 -23.94 -10.62 -12.33
CA ARG A 171 -24.51 -9.31 -12.65
C ARG A 171 -23.43 -8.37 -13.17
N ILE A 172 -23.70 -7.71 -14.30
CA ILE A 172 -22.91 -6.59 -14.77
C ILE A 172 -23.23 -5.38 -13.90
N LEU A 173 -22.30 -4.99 -13.03
CA LEU A 173 -22.43 -3.86 -12.10
C LEU A 173 -22.27 -2.51 -12.81
N ASN A 174 -21.41 -2.46 -13.81
CA ASN A 174 -21.20 -1.26 -14.61
C ASN A 174 -20.85 -1.65 -16.05
N TYR A 175 -21.48 -0.97 -17.00
CA TYR A 175 -21.25 -1.13 -18.42
C TYR A 175 -21.10 0.25 -19.07
N ARG A 176 -19.89 0.56 -19.53
CA ARG A 176 -19.62 1.70 -20.39
C ARG A 176 -19.04 1.20 -21.70
N SER A 177 -19.74 1.48 -22.79
CA SER A 177 -19.30 1.19 -24.14
C SER A 177 -18.30 2.21 -24.67
N ALA A 178 -17.58 1.83 -25.73
CA ALA A 178 -16.81 2.77 -26.54
C ALA A 178 -17.73 3.57 -27.48
N ALA A 179 -17.30 4.77 -27.88
CA ALA A 179 -18.04 5.59 -28.84
C ALA A 179 -17.11 6.33 -29.80
N GLY A 180 -17.66 7.00 -30.82
CA GLY A 180 -16.92 7.87 -31.72
C GLY A 180 -16.79 7.36 -33.16
N PHE A 181 -16.25 8.21 -34.04
CA PHE A 181 -16.20 7.94 -35.47
C PHE A 181 -15.45 6.65 -35.83
N GLY A 182 -16.05 5.84 -36.69
CA GLY A 182 -15.50 4.56 -37.14
C GLY A 182 -15.64 3.43 -36.14
N ILE A 183 -16.46 3.58 -35.09
CA ILE A 183 -16.86 2.48 -34.20
C ILE A 183 -18.34 2.17 -34.41
N ARG A 184 -18.64 0.89 -34.64
CA ARG A 184 -19.98 0.32 -34.63
C ARG A 184 -20.06 -0.70 -33.49
N LEU A 185 -21.19 -0.68 -32.78
CA LEU A 185 -21.48 -1.61 -31.70
C LEU A 185 -22.80 -2.31 -31.97
N ASP A 186 -22.79 -3.64 -31.92
CA ASP A 186 -23.99 -4.47 -31.98
C ASP A 186 -24.07 -5.21 -30.65
N ALA A 187 -24.89 -4.69 -29.73
CA ALA A 187 -24.99 -5.19 -28.36
C ALA A 187 -25.82 -6.48 -28.28
N GLY A 188 -25.35 -7.42 -27.46
CA GLY A 188 -26.10 -8.60 -27.02
C GLY A 188 -26.68 -8.34 -25.63
N THR A 189 -26.18 -9.05 -24.61
CA THR A 189 -26.59 -8.91 -23.21
C THR A 189 -25.76 -7.89 -22.42
N GLY A 190 -24.86 -7.17 -23.08
CA GLY A 190 -24.00 -6.16 -22.47
C GLY A 190 -24.75 -4.87 -22.12
N ASP A 191 -25.39 -4.83 -20.95
CA ASP A 191 -25.99 -3.62 -20.37
C ASP A 191 -25.83 -3.60 -18.84
N ALA A 192 -25.88 -2.42 -18.23
CA ALA A 192 -25.77 -2.25 -16.79
C ALA A 192 -26.97 -2.91 -16.08
N GLY A 193 -26.69 -3.74 -15.07
CA GLY A 193 -27.70 -4.50 -14.34
C GLY A 193 -28.08 -5.85 -14.95
N SER A 194 -27.64 -6.15 -16.18
CA SER A 194 -27.88 -7.46 -16.82
C SER A 194 -27.25 -8.60 -16.04
N VAL A 195 -27.91 -9.76 -16.05
CA VAL A 195 -27.43 -10.98 -15.38
C VAL A 195 -27.05 -12.01 -16.43
N ILE A 196 -25.76 -12.34 -16.50
CA ILE A 196 -25.21 -13.32 -17.42
C ILE A 196 -25.45 -14.72 -16.85
N THR A 197 -26.10 -15.58 -17.64
CA THR A 197 -26.50 -16.94 -17.25
C THR A 197 -25.71 -17.99 -18.02
N PRO A 198 -25.56 -19.22 -17.50
CA PRO A 198 -24.78 -20.27 -18.15
C PRO A 198 -25.48 -20.96 -19.34
N PHE A 199 -26.68 -20.54 -19.72
CA PHE A 199 -27.51 -21.25 -20.69
C PHE A 199 -27.28 -20.85 -22.16
N TYR A 200 -26.63 -19.71 -22.39
CA TYR A 200 -26.42 -19.13 -23.72
C TYR A 200 -24.94 -18.85 -23.98
N ASP A 201 -24.64 -18.31 -25.16
CA ASP A 201 -23.28 -17.84 -25.45
C ASP A 201 -22.89 -16.67 -24.53
N SER A 202 -21.58 -16.51 -24.34
CA SER A 202 -21.01 -15.51 -23.43
C SER A 202 -20.89 -14.12 -24.05
N MET A 203 -21.53 -13.87 -25.20
CA MET A 203 -21.35 -12.64 -25.98
C MET A 203 -22.04 -11.44 -25.33
N LEU A 204 -21.27 -10.40 -25.02
CA LEU A 204 -21.77 -9.13 -24.49
C LEU A 204 -22.07 -8.13 -25.60
N VAL A 205 -21.10 -7.91 -26.48
CA VAL A 205 -21.18 -6.92 -27.57
C VAL A 205 -20.19 -7.26 -28.68
N LYS A 206 -20.60 -7.02 -29.92
CA LYS A 206 -19.69 -7.02 -31.07
C LYS A 206 -19.17 -5.60 -31.28
N LEU A 207 -17.86 -5.47 -31.30
CA LEU A 207 -17.17 -4.22 -31.57
C LEU A 207 -16.60 -4.28 -32.98
N THR A 208 -17.06 -3.40 -33.86
CA THR A 208 -16.52 -3.27 -35.22
C THR A 208 -15.84 -1.91 -35.37
N ALA A 209 -14.56 -1.91 -35.76
CA ALA A 209 -13.77 -0.72 -35.99
C ALA A 209 -13.44 -0.56 -37.48
N PHE A 210 -13.68 0.62 -38.03
CA PHE A 210 -13.43 0.99 -39.42
C PHE A 210 -12.24 1.94 -39.53
N GLY A 211 -11.44 1.82 -40.59
CA GLY A 211 -10.47 2.83 -40.98
C GLY A 211 -10.15 2.78 -42.47
N PRO A 212 -9.73 3.92 -43.09
CA PRO A 212 -9.33 3.93 -44.50
C PRO A 212 -8.07 3.10 -44.77
N ARG A 213 -7.29 2.80 -43.73
CA ARG A 213 -6.13 1.89 -43.74
C ARG A 213 -6.28 0.91 -42.58
N PHE A 214 -5.77 -0.31 -42.74
CA PHE A 214 -5.86 -1.35 -41.72
C PHE A 214 -5.30 -0.88 -40.37
N GLU A 215 -4.15 -0.19 -40.36
CA GLU A 215 -3.57 0.32 -39.11
C GLU A 215 -4.48 1.33 -38.38
N ILE A 216 -5.26 2.12 -39.13
CA ILE A 216 -6.21 3.08 -38.53
C ILE A 216 -7.41 2.34 -37.92
N ALA A 217 -7.89 1.27 -38.58
CA ALA A 217 -8.93 0.41 -38.01
C ALA A 217 -8.45 -0.23 -36.69
N LEU A 218 -7.19 -0.71 -36.66
CA LEU A 218 -6.58 -1.27 -35.46
C LEU A 218 -6.35 -0.24 -34.35
N GLN A 219 -5.91 0.98 -34.67
CA GLN A 219 -5.80 2.07 -33.68
C GLN A 219 -7.16 2.39 -33.04
N ARG A 220 -8.22 2.40 -33.85
CA ARG A 220 -9.59 2.63 -33.37
C ARG A 220 -10.11 1.47 -32.52
N MET A 221 -9.81 0.23 -32.92
CA MET A 221 -10.10 -0.98 -32.14
C MET A 221 -9.40 -0.93 -30.77
N ASP A 222 -8.09 -0.69 -30.74
CA ASP A 222 -7.30 -0.58 -29.50
C ASP A 222 -7.87 0.50 -28.58
N ARG A 223 -8.15 1.70 -29.11
CA ARG A 223 -8.77 2.77 -28.33
C ARG A 223 -10.14 2.37 -27.79
N ALA A 224 -10.99 1.74 -28.60
CA ALA A 224 -12.33 1.32 -28.18
C ALA A 224 -12.26 0.26 -27.07
N LEU A 225 -11.44 -0.78 -27.21
CA LEU A 225 -11.22 -1.81 -26.19
C LEU A 225 -10.74 -1.20 -24.86
N ARG A 226 -9.84 -0.21 -24.92
CA ARG A 226 -9.35 0.53 -23.75
C ARG A 226 -10.37 1.49 -23.14
N GLU A 227 -11.39 1.91 -23.89
CA GLU A 227 -12.47 2.76 -23.40
C GLU A 227 -13.55 1.95 -22.66
N PHE A 228 -13.79 0.72 -23.07
CA PHE A 228 -14.76 -0.18 -22.42
C PHE A 228 -14.51 -0.30 -20.91
N ARG A 229 -15.56 -0.14 -20.11
CA ARG A 229 -15.56 -0.45 -18.67
C ARG A 229 -16.69 -1.40 -18.40
N ILE A 230 -16.35 -2.68 -18.26
CA ILE A 230 -17.28 -3.74 -17.87
C ILE A 230 -16.82 -4.24 -16.51
N ARG A 231 -17.73 -4.25 -15.53
CA ARG A 231 -17.48 -4.67 -14.14
C ARG A 231 -18.59 -5.60 -13.68
N GLY A 232 -18.26 -6.49 -12.75
CA GLY A 232 -19.15 -7.54 -12.24
C GLY A 232 -18.89 -8.92 -12.86
N VAL A 233 -18.29 -8.96 -14.06
CA VAL A 233 -17.82 -10.17 -14.74
C VAL A 233 -16.46 -9.93 -15.39
N LYS A 234 -15.68 -10.99 -15.56
CA LYS A 234 -14.46 -11.01 -16.39
C LYS A 234 -14.81 -10.88 -17.87
N THR A 235 -13.83 -10.49 -18.68
CA THR A 235 -14.00 -10.34 -20.12
C THR A 235 -12.76 -10.75 -20.89
N ASN A 236 -12.93 -11.16 -22.15
CA ASN A 236 -11.83 -11.48 -23.05
C ASN A 236 -11.08 -10.25 -23.64
N ILE A 237 -11.43 -9.03 -23.25
CA ILE A 237 -10.81 -7.78 -23.76
C ILE A 237 -9.27 -7.79 -23.72
N PRO A 238 -8.59 -8.16 -22.59
CA PRO A 238 -7.13 -8.17 -22.54
C PRO A 238 -6.49 -9.10 -23.58
N PHE A 239 -7.17 -10.19 -23.91
CA PHE A 239 -6.72 -11.12 -24.95
C PHE A 239 -6.84 -10.50 -26.34
N ILE A 240 -7.97 -9.86 -26.65
CA ILE A 240 -8.16 -9.16 -27.93
C ILE A 240 -7.11 -8.03 -28.08
N GLU A 241 -6.84 -7.26 -27.02
CA GLU A 241 -5.79 -6.23 -26.99
C GLU A 241 -4.42 -6.83 -27.38
N ASN A 242 -4.06 -8.00 -26.84
CA ASN A 242 -2.82 -8.69 -27.18
C ASN A 242 -2.79 -9.16 -28.65
N VAL A 243 -3.91 -9.67 -29.19
CA VAL A 243 -3.98 -10.13 -30.58
C VAL A 243 -3.83 -8.96 -31.56
N ILE A 244 -4.51 -7.84 -31.35
CA ILE A 244 -4.43 -6.70 -32.29
C ILE A 244 -3.06 -5.99 -32.26
N LEU A 245 -2.31 -6.14 -31.17
CA LEU A 245 -0.94 -5.61 -31.03
C LEU A 245 0.12 -6.56 -31.61
N ASN A 246 -0.22 -7.83 -31.86
CA ASN A 246 0.71 -8.83 -32.39
C ASN A 246 1.11 -8.52 -33.84
N GLU A 247 2.41 -8.61 -34.14
CA GLU A 247 2.96 -8.26 -35.45
C GLU A 247 2.48 -9.17 -36.59
N THR A 248 2.30 -10.46 -36.32
CA THR A 248 1.77 -11.43 -37.30
C THR A 248 0.34 -11.07 -37.71
N PHE A 249 -0.49 -10.65 -36.75
CA PHE A 249 -1.84 -10.15 -37.06
C PHE A 249 -1.80 -8.82 -37.81
N ARG A 250 -0.98 -7.85 -37.35
CA ARG A 250 -0.88 -6.52 -37.96
C ARG A 250 -0.34 -6.54 -39.39
N SER A 251 0.49 -7.52 -39.72
CA SER A 251 1.03 -7.72 -41.07
C SER A 251 0.07 -8.45 -42.02
N GLY A 252 -1.10 -8.90 -41.54
CA GLY A 252 -2.03 -9.69 -42.33
C GLY A 252 -1.66 -11.17 -42.47
N LYS A 253 -0.59 -11.64 -41.82
CA LYS A 253 -0.04 -13.00 -41.97
C LYS A 253 -0.61 -14.02 -40.98
N ALA A 254 -1.67 -13.66 -40.25
CA ALA A 254 -2.33 -14.57 -39.34
C ALA A 254 -2.89 -15.80 -40.07
N THR A 255 -2.63 -16.99 -39.52
CA THR A 255 -3.23 -18.27 -39.91
C THR A 255 -4.16 -18.77 -38.79
N THR A 256 -4.91 -19.84 -39.04
CA THR A 256 -5.76 -20.53 -38.05
C THR A 256 -5.02 -20.99 -36.80
N ARG A 257 -3.69 -20.99 -36.82
CA ARG A 257 -2.82 -21.39 -35.72
C ARG A 257 -2.16 -20.24 -34.96
N LEU A 258 -2.49 -18.98 -35.28
CA LEU A 258 -1.88 -17.81 -34.63
C LEU A 258 -1.94 -17.92 -33.11
N ILE A 259 -3.13 -18.19 -32.56
CA ILE A 259 -3.35 -18.23 -31.12
C ILE A 259 -2.60 -19.42 -30.47
N ASP A 260 -2.66 -20.59 -31.10
CA ASP A 260 -2.04 -21.82 -30.58
C ASP A 260 -0.51 -21.80 -30.60
N THR A 261 0.10 -20.97 -31.45
CA THR A 261 1.56 -20.90 -31.65
C THR A 261 2.22 -19.68 -30.97
N ASN A 262 1.44 -18.79 -30.37
CA ASN A 262 1.95 -17.55 -29.75
C ASN A 262 1.58 -17.47 -28.26
N PRO A 263 2.33 -18.14 -27.36
CA PRO A 263 2.03 -18.17 -25.93
C PRO A 263 2.03 -16.78 -25.27
N ASN A 264 2.77 -15.82 -25.86
CA ASN A 264 2.82 -14.44 -25.38
C ASN A 264 1.45 -13.72 -25.44
N LEU A 265 0.49 -14.21 -26.22
CA LEU A 265 -0.87 -13.66 -26.26
C LEU A 265 -1.62 -13.85 -24.93
N PHE A 266 -1.17 -14.79 -24.09
CA PHE A 266 -1.74 -15.08 -22.78
C PHE A 266 -1.03 -14.36 -21.62
N ASN A 267 -0.03 -13.53 -21.93
CA ASN A 267 0.64 -12.70 -20.94
C ASN A 267 -0.17 -11.41 -20.71
N PHE A 268 -1.05 -11.43 -19.71
CA PHE A 268 -1.91 -10.30 -19.39
C PHE A 268 -1.26 -9.37 -18.36
N ARG A 269 -1.35 -8.06 -18.61
CA ARG A 269 -0.95 -7.07 -17.60
C ARG A 269 -2.09 -6.89 -16.59
N PRO A 270 -1.87 -7.12 -15.28
CA PRO A 270 -2.90 -6.91 -14.27
C PRO A 270 -3.36 -5.44 -14.30
N ARG A 271 -4.68 -5.22 -14.44
CA ARG A 271 -5.25 -3.87 -14.37
C ARG A 271 -5.19 -3.39 -12.91
N ARG A 272 -4.66 -2.18 -12.70
CA ARG A 272 -4.55 -1.58 -11.36
C ARG A 272 -5.93 -1.13 -10.85
N ASP A 273 -6.50 -1.84 -9.89
CA ASP A 273 -7.86 -1.56 -9.38
C ASP A 273 -7.89 -0.60 -8.17
N ARG A 274 -7.14 0.50 -8.26
CA ARG A 274 -6.89 1.41 -7.12
C ARG A 274 -8.17 2.02 -6.54
N ALA A 275 -9.11 2.42 -7.39
CA ALA A 275 -10.35 3.06 -6.93
C ALA A 275 -11.26 2.09 -6.18
N THR A 276 -11.46 0.87 -6.68
CA THR A 276 -12.26 -0.16 -6.00
C THR A 276 -11.67 -0.50 -4.64
N LYS A 277 -10.34 -0.69 -4.55
CA LYS A 277 -9.67 -0.99 -3.28
C LYS A 277 -9.85 0.12 -2.25
N LEU A 278 -9.76 1.38 -2.68
CA LEU A 278 -10.00 2.53 -1.82
C LEU A 278 -11.46 2.62 -1.34
N LEU A 279 -12.42 2.36 -2.23
CA LEU A 279 -13.85 2.32 -1.87
C LEU A 279 -14.13 1.16 -0.89
N ASN A 280 -13.48 0.01 -1.05
CA ASN A 280 -13.60 -1.10 -0.10
C ASN A 280 -13.12 -0.70 1.31
N TYR A 281 -12.00 0.03 1.40
CA TYR A 281 -11.52 0.55 2.69
C TYR A 281 -12.51 1.55 3.29
N LEU A 282 -13.01 2.50 2.49
CA LEU A 282 -14.02 3.45 2.95
C LEU A 282 -15.30 2.75 3.41
N SER A 283 -15.74 1.70 2.72
CA SER A 283 -16.89 0.89 3.11
C SER A 283 -16.66 0.19 4.44
N ASP A 284 -15.49 -0.43 4.63
CA ASP A 284 -15.11 -1.10 5.86
C ASP A 284 -15.11 -0.14 7.04
N VAL A 285 -14.41 0.99 6.93
CA VAL A 285 -14.37 2.00 8.01
C VAL A 285 -15.75 2.62 8.26
N THR A 286 -16.55 2.87 7.22
CA THR A 286 -17.89 3.47 7.37
C THR A 286 -18.86 2.54 8.10
N VAL A 287 -18.77 1.21 7.86
CA VAL A 287 -19.68 0.23 8.46
C VAL A 287 -19.14 -0.29 9.80
N ASN A 288 -17.87 -0.69 9.85
CA ASN A 288 -17.25 -1.38 10.98
C ASN A 288 -16.46 -0.45 11.91
N GLY A 289 -16.11 0.76 11.45
CA GLY A 289 -15.22 1.69 12.15
C GLY A 289 -13.74 1.37 11.92
N ASN A 290 -12.86 2.24 12.40
CA ASN A 290 -11.41 2.02 12.38
C ASN A 290 -10.94 1.56 13.77
N ASP A 291 -10.25 0.42 13.85
CA ASP A 291 -9.73 -0.13 15.11
C ASP A 291 -8.81 0.84 15.86
N THR A 292 -8.09 1.70 15.14
CA THR A 292 -7.20 2.70 15.75
C THR A 292 -7.99 3.77 16.51
N ALA A 293 -9.17 4.19 16.01
CA ALA A 293 -10.01 5.23 16.60
C ALA A 293 -11.23 4.65 17.35
N LYS A 294 -11.10 3.43 17.88
CA LYS A 294 -12.21 2.68 18.46
C LYS A 294 -12.93 3.44 19.58
N GLY A 295 -14.26 3.44 19.52
CA GLY A 295 -15.11 4.09 20.52
C GLY A 295 -15.32 5.59 20.29
N TYR A 296 -14.71 6.18 19.27
CA TYR A 296 -14.95 7.56 18.87
C TYR A 296 -15.81 7.63 17.60
N LYS A 297 -16.83 8.49 17.59
CA LYS A 297 -17.65 8.79 16.42
C LYS A 297 -17.81 10.29 16.29
N LEU A 298 -17.62 10.80 15.08
CA LEU A 298 -17.92 12.19 14.78
C LEU A 298 -19.42 12.46 14.91
N SER A 299 -19.76 13.60 15.49
CA SER A 299 -21.16 14.06 15.58
C SER A 299 -21.68 14.62 14.26
N ALA A 300 -20.77 15.13 13.41
CA ALA A 300 -21.03 15.63 12.06
C ALA A 300 -19.73 15.59 11.23
N ALA A 301 -19.85 15.71 9.91
CA ALA A 301 -18.70 15.87 9.03
C ALA A 301 -17.92 17.15 9.40
N LEU A 302 -16.60 17.02 9.53
CA LEU A 302 -15.71 18.15 9.79
C LEU A 302 -15.23 18.76 8.46
N PRO A 303 -15.19 20.09 8.34
CA PRO A 303 -14.61 20.73 7.16
C PRO A 303 -13.11 20.42 7.06
N GLY A 304 -12.57 20.44 5.85
CA GLY A 304 -11.12 20.39 5.65
C GLY A 304 -10.43 21.62 6.22
N PRO A 305 -9.15 21.50 6.64
CA PRO A 305 -8.43 22.60 7.25
C PRO A 305 -8.12 23.70 6.23
N ARG A 306 -8.08 24.95 6.66
CA ARG A 306 -7.69 26.09 5.82
C ARG A 306 -6.20 26.02 5.50
N ILE A 307 -5.87 25.60 4.28
CA ILE A 307 -4.49 25.56 3.81
C ILE A 307 -4.03 27.00 3.50
N PRO A 308 -2.93 27.48 4.13
CA PRO A 308 -2.43 28.82 3.85
C PRO A 308 -1.87 28.93 2.43
N ALA A 309 -2.17 30.04 1.75
CA ALA A 309 -1.85 30.22 0.34
C ALA A 309 -0.33 30.33 0.10
N CYS A 310 0.14 29.65 -0.95
CA CYS A 310 1.52 29.72 -1.44
C CYS A 310 1.56 30.36 -2.83
N ASP A 311 2.62 31.11 -3.11
CA ASP A 311 2.89 31.54 -4.49
C ASP A 311 3.66 30.44 -5.22
N VAL A 312 2.94 29.68 -6.05
CA VAL A 312 3.48 28.58 -6.86
C VAL A 312 4.51 29.01 -7.91
N ARG A 313 4.66 30.33 -8.16
CA ARG A 313 5.63 30.87 -9.12
C ARG A 313 6.87 31.46 -8.45
N ALA A 314 6.83 31.69 -7.15
CA ALA A 314 7.96 32.26 -6.45
C ALA A 314 9.14 31.28 -6.44
N GLN A 315 10.35 31.82 -6.62
CA GLN A 315 11.55 31.03 -6.43
C GLN A 315 11.73 30.70 -4.94
N MET A 316 12.07 29.43 -4.67
CA MET A 316 12.34 28.97 -3.31
C MET A 316 13.60 29.67 -2.78
N GLN A 317 13.49 30.29 -1.60
CA GLN A 317 14.65 30.89 -0.93
C GLN A 317 15.58 29.78 -0.43
N PRO A 318 16.90 29.88 -0.64
CA PRO A 318 17.85 28.92 -0.08
C PRO A 318 17.73 28.85 1.45
N GLY A 319 17.68 27.65 2.00
CA GLY A 319 17.60 27.40 3.44
C GLY A 319 18.80 26.62 3.96
N SER A 320 18.65 26.01 5.14
CA SER A 320 19.70 25.24 5.80
C SER A 320 20.22 24.06 4.95
N ARG A 321 19.36 23.39 4.19
CA ARG A 321 19.78 22.27 3.34
C ARG A 321 20.68 22.72 2.20
N ASN A 322 20.38 23.89 1.61
CA ASN A 322 21.27 24.46 0.58
C ASN A 322 22.66 24.72 1.16
N LYS A 323 22.75 25.21 2.40
CA LYS A 323 24.04 25.43 3.08
C LYS A 323 24.77 24.11 3.37
N LEU A 324 24.06 23.07 3.81
CA LEU A 324 24.67 21.76 4.02
C LEU A 324 25.26 21.21 2.71
N LEU A 325 24.49 21.26 1.63
CA LEU A 325 24.95 20.78 0.31
C LEU A 325 26.12 21.59 -0.24
N GLU A 326 26.21 22.89 0.07
CA GLU A 326 27.31 23.75 -0.36
C GLU A 326 28.59 23.52 0.47
N LEU A 327 28.44 23.41 1.80
CA LEU A 327 29.57 23.43 2.74
C LEU A 327 30.06 22.03 3.16
N GLY A 328 29.25 21.00 2.92
CA GLY A 328 29.41 19.68 3.52
C GLY A 328 29.18 19.69 5.05
N PRO A 329 29.13 18.52 5.71
CA PRO A 329 28.82 18.40 7.15
C PRO A 329 29.76 19.20 8.06
N GLU A 330 31.07 19.17 7.80
CA GLU A 330 32.08 19.88 8.60
C GLU A 330 31.99 21.41 8.44
N GLY A 331 31.84 21.89 7.21
CA GLY A 331 31.65 23.31 6.94
C GLY A 331 30.32 23.81 7.51
N PHE A 332 29.28 22.97 7.46
CA PHE A 332 27.97 23.24 8.05
C PHE A 332 28.03 23.35 9.58
N ALA A 333 28.73 22.43 10.26
CA ALA A 333 28.96 22.51 11.71
C ALA A 333 29.70 23.79 12.11
N ASN A 334 30.74 24.16 11.36
CA ASN A 334 31.45 25.43 11.58
C ASN A 334 30.56 26.65 11.34
N TRP A 335 29.69 26.62 10.32
CA TRP A 335 28.71 27.70 10.10
C TRP A 335 27.76 27.85 11.29
N ILE A 336 27.24 26.74 11.83
CA ILE A 336 26.38 26.75 13.02
C ILE A 336 27.12 27.40 14.20
N ARG A 337 28.35 26.93 14.49
CA ARG A 337 29.16 27.40 15.64
C ARG A 337 29.41 28.91 15.60
N ASN A 338 29.50 29.47 14.40
CA ASN A 338 29.77 30.89 14.16
C ASN A 338 28.49 31.72 13.93
N SER A 339 27.31 31.09 13.94
CA SER A 339 26.03 31.78 13.80
C SER A 339 25.70 32.54 15.08
N LYS A 340 25.33 33.82 14.94
CA LYS A 340 24.82 34.63 16.06
C LYS A 340 23.35 34.34 16.37
N PRO A 341 22.43 34.31 15.39
CA PRO A 341 21.05 33.87 15.61
C PRO A 341 20.98 32.50 16.30
N LEU A 342 20.01 32.35 17.21
CA LEU A 342 19.63 31.02 17.69
C LEU A 342 18.95 30.28 16.55
N LEU A 343 19.49 29.11 16.19
CA LEU A 343 18.93 28.27 15.15
C LEU A 343 17.79 27.42 15.73
N ILE A 344 16.71 27.23 14.96
CA ILE A 344 15.50 26.55 15.44
C ILE A 344 15.22 25.31 14.60
N THR A 345 15.07 24.17 15.28
CA THR A 345 14.46 22.97 14.71
C THR A 345 12.98 22.93 15.07
N ASP A 346 12.12 22.77 14.07
CA ASP A 346 10.69 22.54 14.28
C ASP A 346 10.41 21.03 14.42
N THR A 347 9.84 20.62 15.56
CA THR A 347 9.51 19.23 15.87
C THR A 347 8.05 18.88 15.60
N THR A 348 7.27 19.79 15.02
CA THR A 348 5.82 19.64 14.82
C THR A 348 5.46 18.34 14.07
N MET A 349 6.25 17.98 13.05
CA MET A 349 6.00 16.80 12.19
C MET A 349 6.58 15.49 12.76
N ARG A 350 7.20 15.48 13.95
CA ARG A 350 7.74 14.26 14.59
C ARG A 350 7.42 14.20 16.07
N ASP A 351 8.16 14.93 16.90
CA ASP A 351 8.10 14.73 18.36
C ASP A 351 6.86 15.33 19.02
N ALA A 352 6.37 16.44 18.48
CA ALA A 352 5.20 17.11 19.02
C ALA A 352 3.98 16.19 18.97
N HIS A 353 3.68 15.65 17.79
CA HIS A 353 2.54 14.73 17.62
C HIS A 353 2.79 13.36 18.24
N GLN A 354 4.04 12.91 18.35
CA GLN A 354 4.40 11.73 19.15
C GLN A 354 4.03 11.93 20.64
N SER A 355 4.20 13.14 21.15
CA SER A 355 3.96 13.47 22.56
C SER A 355 2.51 13.81 22.88
N LEU A 356 1.80 14.45 21.94
CA LEU A 356 0.43 14.95 22.14
C LEU A 356 -0.64 13.97 21.65
N ILE A 357 -0.47 13.41 20.44
CA ILE A 357 -1.50 12.62 19.74
C ILE A 357 -1.01 11.23 19.34
N ALA A 358 -0.19 10.61 20.21
CA ALA A 358 0.29 9.24 20.07
C ALA A 358 0.89 8.91 18.68
N THR A 359 1.61 9.87 18.09
CA THR A 359 2.28 9.71 16.79
C THR A 359 1.31 9.51 15.60
N ARG A 360 0.04 9.90 15.73
CA ARG A 360 -0.99 9.59 14.71
C ARG A 360 -1.06 10.56 13.54
N MET A 361 -0.26 11.62 13.53
CA MET A 361 -0.27 12.59 12.41
C MET A 361 0.04 11.89 11.08
N ARG A 362 -0.86 12.09 10.11
CA ARG A 362 -0.83 11.44 8.80
C ARG A 362 -0.06 12.24 7.79
N SER A 363 0.43 11.55 6.76
CA SER A 363 1.26 12.20 5.74
C SER A 363 0.47 13.27 4.99
N VAL A 364 -0.81 13.03 4.67
CA VAL A 364 -1.64 14.00 3.93
C VAL A 364 -1.68 15.38 4.58
N ASP A 365 -1.77 15.45 5.91
CA ASP A 365 -1.85 16.72 6.64
C ASP A 365 -0.49 17.43 6.65
N MET A 366 0.61 16.67 6.74
CA MET A 366 1.97 17.22 6.59
C MET A 366 2.19 17.78 5.17
N LEU A 367 1.75 17.05 4.15
CA LEU A 367 1.95 17.41 2.74
C LEU A 367 1.13 18.63 2.31
N ASN A 368 -0.06 18.80 2.88
CA ASN A 368 -0.95 19.91 2.58
C ASN A 368 -0.31 21.28 2.93
N ILE A 369 0.49 21.35 3.99
CA ILE A 369 1.17 22.59 4.41
C ILE A 369 2.65 22.68 3.97
N ALA A 370 3.25 21.57 3.53
CA ALA A 370 4.69 21.47 3.24
C ALA A 370 5.24 22.61 2.34
N SER A 371 4.54 22.97 1.27
CA SER A 371 4.99 24.04 0.36
C SER A 371 5.02 25.41 1.05
N TYR A 372 4.10 25.66 1.98
CA TYR A 372 4.06 26.90 2.75
C TYR A 372 5.23 26.99 3.72
N VAL A 373 5.53 25.88 4.42
CA VAL A 373 6.70 25.77 5.30
C VAL A 373 7.97 26.09 4.52
N ALA A 374 8.20 25.40 3.40
CA ALA A 374 9.38 25.62 2.56
C ALA A 374 9.56 27.08 2.13
N GLN A 375 8.46 27.74 1.72
CA GLN A 375 8.49 29.10 1.21
C GLN A 375 8.63 30.17 2.31
N LYS A 376 8.01 29.95 3.48
CA LYS A 376 7.81 31.00 4.49
C LYS A 376 8.73 30.88 5.70
N THR A 377 9.37 29.73 5.91
CA THR A 377 10.30 29.53 7.01
C THR A 377 11.68 29.00 6.56
N PRO A 378 12.31 29.59 5.52
CA PRO A 378 13.62 29.13 5.03
C PRO A 378 14.75 29.26 6.08
N ASN A 379 14.53 30.06 7.13
CA ASN A 379 15.48 30.27 8.24
C ASN A 379 15.42 29.18 9.32
N LEU A 380 14.49 28.21 9.24
CA LEU A 380 14.54 27.04 10.10
C LEU A 380 15.82 26.24 9.86
N PHE A 381 16.43 25.76 10.94
CA PHE A 381 17.61 24.92 10.87
C PHE A 381 17.28 23.54 10.34
N SER A 382 16.26 22.90 10.90
CA SER A 382 15.75 21.63 10.40
C SER A 382 14.28 21.46 10.71
N LEU A 383 13.63 20.57 9.96
CA LEU A 383 12.36 19.97 10.35
C LEU A 383 12.67 18.58 10.89
N GLU A 384 12.39 18.35 12.17
CA GLU A 384 12.39 17.00 12.67
C GLU A 384 11.08 16.33 12.25
N MET A 385 11.18 15.42 11.29
CA MET A 385 10.00 14.87 10.58
C MET A 385 10.02 13.34 10.45
N TRP A 386 11.01 12.67 11.04
CA TRP A 386 11.21 11.23 10.90
C TRP A 386 11.93 10.57 12.07
N GLY A 387 11.98 9.25 12.08
CA GLY A 387 12.55 8.48 13.18
C GLY A 387 11.68 8.49 14.44
N GLY A 388 12.25 8.12 15.58
CA GLY A 388 11.46 7.86 16.79
C GLY A 388 10.36 6.82 16.53
N ALA A 389 9.13 7.07 17.02
CA ALA A 389 8.01 6.14 16.84
C ALA A 389 7.33 6.24 15.46
N THR A 390 7.70 7.22 14.62
CA THR A 390 6.99 7.49 13.36
C THR A 390 7.13 6.36 12.35
N PHE A 391 8.28 5.67 12.30
CA PHE A 391 8.53 4.61 11.33
C PHE A 391 7.55 3.42 11.50
N ASP A 392 7.47 2.86 12.72
CA ASP A 392 6.49 1.81 13.07
C ASP A 392 5.05 2.31 12.94
N THR A 393 4.74 3.47 13.54
CA THR A 393 3.35 3.95 13.61
C THR A 393 2.76 4.22 12.23
N THR A 394 3.56 4.74 11.30
CA THR A 394 3.12 5.02 9.92
C THR A 394 2.67 3.73 9.23
N MET A 395 3.40 2.63 9.39
CA MET A 395 3.00 1.34 8.81
C MET A 395 1.90 0.65 9.62
N ARG A 396 2.06 0.55 10.94
CA ARG A 396 1.19 -0.24 11.83
C ARG A 396 -0.21 0.33 11.93
N PHE A 397 -0.31 1.63 12.21
CA PHE A 397 -1.58 2.28 12.57
C PHE A 397 -2.12 3.16 11.45
N LEU A 398 -1.25 3.86 10.71
CA LEU A 398 -1.67 4.76 9.65
C LEU A 398 -1.77 4.06 8.28
N LYS A 399 -1.22 2.84 8.17
CA LYS A 399 -1.20 2.04 6.95
C LYS A 399 -0.64 2.83 5.75
N GLU A 400 0.42 3.58 6.02
CA GLU A 400 1.18 4.41 5.07
C GLU A 400 2.64 3.95 5.04
N SER A 401 3.37 4.29 3.97
CA SER A 401 4.81 4.05 3.91
C SER A 401 5.56 5.23 4.55
N PRO A 402 6.43 5.01 5.55
CA PRO A 402 7.27 6.08 6.08
C PRO A 402 8.21 6.62 4.99
N TRP A 403 8.68 5.76 4.07
CA TRP A 403 9.58 6.14 2.97
C TRP A 403 8.91 7.06 1.95
N ASP A 404 7.64 6.78 1.62
CA ASP A 404 6.85 7.67 0.77
C ASP A 404 6.68 9.04 1.44
N ARG A 405 6.37 9.07 2.75
CA ARG A 405 6.30 10.32 3.53
C ARG A 405 7.59 11.13 3.43
N LEU A 406 8.76 10.49 3.59
CA LEU A 406 10.06 11.17 3.49
C LEU A 406 10.27 11.80 2.11
N ARG A 407 10.09 11.03 1.03
CA ARG A 407 10.33 11.51 -0.34
C ARG A 407 9.33 12.59 -0.76
N GLU A 408 8.06 12.41 -0.44
CA GLU A 408 7.00 13.35 -0.80
C GLU A 408 7.10 14.68 -0.03
N LEU A 409 7.56 14.65 1.23
CA LEU A 409 7.91 15.86 1.95
C LEU A 409 9.17 16.50 1.38
N ARG A 410 10.20 15.70 1.06
CA ARG A 410 11.46 16.20 0.49
C ARG A 410 11.24 16.93 -0.82
N GLU A 411 10.39 16.41 -1.69
CA GLU A 411 10.03 17.04 -2.96
C GLU A 411 9.38 18.42 -2.74
N ARG A 412 8.50 18.54 -1.73
CA ARG A 412 7.80 19.80 -1.40
C ARG A 412 8.62 20.76 -0.55
N ILE A 413 9.64 20.28 0.18
CA ILE A 413 10.52 21.05 1.07
C ILE A 413 11.98 20.81 0.67
N PRO A 414 12.45 21.41 -0.44
CA PRO A 414 13.79 21.13 -0.96
C PRO A 414 14.91 21.90 -0.26
N ASN A 415 14.59 22.94 0.51
CA ASN A 415 15.51 23.97 1.02
C ASN A 415 15.84 23.88 2.52
N ILE A 416 15.04 23.17 3.33
CA ILE A 416 15.25 23.02 4.78
C ILE A 416 15.77 21.62 5.08
N CYS A 417 16.75 21.49 6.00
CA CYS A 417 17.27 20.19 6.41
C CYS A 417 16.16 19.33 7.04
N PHE A 418 16.11 18.04 6.73
CA PHE A 418 15.31 17.08 7.50
C PHE A 418 16.18 16.41 8.53
N GLN A 419 15.62 16.27 9.72
CA GLN A 419 16.24 15.65 10.86
C GLN A 419 15.41 14.44 11.30
N MET A 420 16.11 13.38 11.69
CA MET A 420 15.49 12.23 12.32
C MET A 420 16.12 11.90 13.67
N LEU A 421 15.31 11.34 14.56
CA LEU A 421 15.78 10.71 15.79
C LEU A 421 16.13 9.24 15.52
N PHE A 422 17.39 8.87 15.74
CA PHE A 422 17.94 7.55 15.44
C PHE A 422 18.57 6.93 16.69
N ARG A 423 18.26 5.68 17.01
CA ARG A 423 18.88 4.99 18.15
C ARG A 423 20.10 4.20 17.66
N GLY A 424 21.25 4.38 18.29
CA GLY A 424 22.54 3.84 17.84
C GLY A 424 22.50 2.38 17.36
N SER A 425 22.23 1.43 18.27
CA SER A 425 22.25 -0.01 17.97
C SER A 425 20.93 -0.59 17.46
N ASN A 426 19.83 0.19 17.52
CA ASN A 426 18.49 -0.27 17.18
C ASN A 426 17.87 0.48 16.00
N ALA A 427 18.58 1.43 15.38
CA ALA A 427 18.04 2.31 14.35
C ALA A 427 16.68 2.93 14.74
N VAL A 428 15.59 2.45 14.13
CA VAL A 428 14.20 2.84 14.41
C VAL A 428 13.37 1.71 15.04
N GLY A 429 13.99 0.57 15.33
CA GLY A 429 13.37 -0.65 15.84
C GLY A 429 13.41 -0.83 17.37
N TYR A 430 12.98 -2.02 17.81
CA TYR A 430 12.91 -2.39 19.24
C TYR A 430 13.94 -3.43 19.69
N SER A 431 14.66 -4.06 18.75
CA SER A 431 15.68 -5.08 19.01
C SER A 431 17.04 -4.57 18.55
N ASN A 432 18.15 -5.16 19.01
CA ASN A 432 19.46 -4.83 18.44
C ASN A 432 19.60 -5.47 17.07
N TYR A 433 20.22 -4.74 16.17
CA TYR A 433 20.49 -5.20 14.82
C TYR A 433 22.00 -5.38 14.62
N PRO A 434 22.42 -6.32 13.76
CA PRO A 434 23.79 -6.40 13.30
C PRO A 434 24.23 -5.08 12.66
N ASP A 435 25.51 -4.76 12.77
CA ASP A 435 26.06 -3.48 12.35
C ASP A 435 25.77 -3.15 10.87
N ASN A 436 25.86 -4.15 10.00
CA ASN A 436 25.61 -3.97 8.56
C ASN A 436 24.14 -3.60 8.23
N VAL A 437 23.19 -3.94 9.11
CA VAL A 437 21.79 -3.52 8.97
C VAL A 437 21.64 -2.05 9.38
N VAL A 438 22.28 -1.63 10.46
CA VAL A 438 22.27 -0.24 10.94
C VAL A 438 22.92 0.69 9.90
N GLU A 439 24.10 0.31 9.40
CA GLU A 439 24.83 1.01 8.36
C GLU A 439 24.00 1.16 7.09
N GLY A 440 23.43 0.04 6.61
CA GLY A 440 22.59 0.03 5.42
C GLY A 440 21.33 0.90 5.55
N PHE A 441 20.69 0.91 6.72
CA PHE A 441 19.51 1.75 6.97
C PHE A 441 19.86 3.24 6.92
N ILE A 442 21.00 3.64 7.49
CA ILE A 442 21.48 5.03 7.46
C ILE A 442 21.73 5.47 6.03
N LYS A 443 22.45 4.65 5.25
CA LYS A 443 22.72 4.92 3.84
C LYS A 443 21.43 5.12 3.04
N HIS A 444 20.49 4.17 3.15
CA HIS A 444 19.21 4.25 2.45
C HIS A 444 18.37 5.47 2.88
N SER A 445 18.41 5.81 4.17
CA SER A 445 17.73 7.01 4.71
C SER A 445 18.31 8.31 4.16
N ALA A 446 19.64 8.39 4.08
CA ALA A 446 20.33 9.55 3.50
C ALA A 446 20.01 9.68 2.00
N GLU A 447 20.07 8.59 1.24
CA GLU A 447 19.72 8.54 -0.19
C GLU A 447 18.25 8.94 -0.45
N ALA A 448 17.34 8.61 0.48
CA ALA A 448 15.94 9.02 0.42
C ALA A 448 15.70 10.51 0.78
N GLY A 449 16.72 11.22 1.29
CA GLY A 449 16.68 12.66 1.54
C GLY A 449 16.75 13.07 3.02
N MET A 450 17.31 12.23 3.90
CA MET A 450 17.61 12.58 5.28
C MET A 450 18.93 13.35 5.41
N ASP A 451 18.91 14.52 6.05
CA ASP A 451 20.08 15.40 6.13
C ASP A 451 20.80 15.32 7.50
N ILE A 452 20.06 15.10 8.59
CA ILE A 452 20.60 15.11 9.96
C ILE A 452 20.13 13.87 10.73
N PHE A 453 21.08 13.11 11.26
CA PHE A 453 20.84 11.96 12.12
C PHE A 453 21.19 12.32 13.56
N ARG A 454 20.16 12.52 14.39
CA ARG A 454 20.33 12.63 15.84
C ARG A 454 20.45 11.24 16.44
N ILE A 455 21.69 10.80 16.68
CA ILE A 455 22.01 9.48 17.20
C ILE A 455 22.06 9.54 18.72
N PHE A 456 21.31 8.69 19.40
CA PHE A 456 21.32 8.56 20.86
C PHE A 456 21.35 7.11 21.30
N ASP A 457 21.78 6.88 22.55
CA ASP A 457 21.63 5.60 23.24
C ASP A 457 20.73 5.78 24.48
N SER A 458 19.92 4.77 24.78
CA SER A 458 18.92 4.86 25.85
C SER A 458 19.49 4.88 27.27
N LEU A 459 20.76 4.53 27.42
CA LEU A 459 21.52 4.52 28.67
C LEU A 459 22.77 5.43 28.60
N ASN A 460 22.89 6.27 27.55
CA ASN A 460 24.13 6.99 27.20
C ASN A 460 25.37 6.06 27.13
N TYR A 461 25.16 4.80 26.70
CA TYR A 461 26.21 3.83 26.46
C TYR A 461 26.80 4.06 25.06
N LEU A 462 27.87 4.86 25.00
CA LEU A 462 28.47 5.33 23.75
C LEU A 462 28.92 4.23 22.76
N PRO A 463 29.37 3.04 23.19
CA PRO A 463 29.67 1.95 22.25
C PRO A 463 28.49 1.56 21.34
N ASN A 464 27.25 1.69 21.80
CA ASN A 464 26.07 1.44 20.95
C ASN A 464 25.88 2.50 19.84
N MET A 465 26.49 3.69 19.99
CA MET A 465 26.35 4.78 19.04
C MET A 465 27.41 4.73 17.94
N GLN A 466 28.54 4.06 18.18
CA GLN A 466 29.73 4.10 17.33
C GLN A 466 29.41 3.75 15.86
N VAL A 467 28.81 2.60 15.61
CA VAL A 467 28.50 2.11 14.26
C VAL A 467 27.61 3.08 13.49
N ALA A 468 26.59 3.63 14.14
CA ALA A 468 25.71 4.61 13.52
C ALA A 468 26.45 5.92 13.20
N MET A 469 27.30 6.39 14.12
CA MET A 469 28.09 7.62 13.92
C MET A 469 29.08 7.45 12.77
N GLU A 470 29.81 6.33 12.74
CA GLU A 470 30.75 5.99 11.66
C GLU A 470 30.02 5.89 10.32
N ALA A 471 28.89 5.19 10.25
CA ALA A 471 28.10 5.06 9.03
C ALA A 471 27.63 6.42 8.46
N VAL A 472 27.16 7.33 9.31
CA VAL A 472 26.78 8.69 8.87
C VAL A 472 28.00 9.43 8.34
N ARG A 473 29.14 9.37 9.02
CA ARG A 473 30.35 10.10 8.64
C ARG A 473 31.04 9.55 7.38
N GLU A 474 31.08 8.23 7.22
CA GLU A 474 31.90 7.57 6.21
C GLU A 474 31.12 7.20 4.94
N HIS A 475 29.80 7.10 5.01
CA HIS A 475 28.97 6.59 3.91
C HIS A 475 27.91 7.57 3.43
N THR A 476 27.81 8.77 4.02
CA THR A 476 26.80 9.77 3.65
C THR A 476 27.38 11.19 3.66
N ASP A 477 26.68 12.11 3.01
CA ASP A 477 26.91 13.57 3.11
C ASP A 477 26.02 14.22 4.20
N SER A 478 25.47 13.41 5.11
CA SER A 478 24.57 13.85 6.17
C SER A 478 25.31 14.25 7.45
N VAL A 479 24.63 14.94 8.34
CA VAL A 479 25.17 15.43 9.61
C VAL A 479 24.96 14.41 10.73
N CYS A 480 26.05 13.89 11.26
CA CYS A 480 26.07 13.14 12.53
C CYS A 480 25.90 14.08 13.74
N GLU A 481 24.71 14.10 14.34
CA GLU A 481 24.43 14.77 15.60
C GLU A 481 24.38 13.73 16.73
N ALA A 482 25.38 13.69 17.61
CA ALA A 482 25.42 12.72 18.70
C ALA A 482 24.80 13.29 19.97
N ALA A 483 23.91 12.53 20.61
CA ALA A 483 23.12 13.01 21.74
C ALA A 483 23.54 12.40 23.07
N VAL A 484 23.56 13.25 24.11
CA VAL A 484 23.61 12.85 25.52
C VAL A 484 22.23 13.09 26.12
N CYS A 485 21.57 12.03 26.58
CA CYS A 485 20.29 12.12 27.25
C CYS A 485 20.46 12.72 28.64
N TYR A 486 19.67 13.75 28.97
CA TYR A 486 19.69 14.43 30.26
C TYR A 486 18.71 13.77 31.24
N THR A 487 19.18 13.44 32.44
CA THR A 487 18.37 12.92 33.55
C THR A 487 18.89 13.46 34.88
N GLY A 488 18.08 13.33 35.93
CA GLY A 488 18.46 13.83 37.25
C GLY A 488 18.48 15.36 37.34
N ASP A 489 19.27 15.86 38.29
CA ASP A 489 19.35 17.29 38.59
C ASP A 489 20.80 17.64 38.95
N ILE A 490 21.51 18.32 38.04
CA ILE A 490 22.90 18.74 38.27
C ILE A 490 23.05 19.77 39.41
N ASP A 491 21.95 20.40 39.82
CA ASP A 491 21.91 21.33 40.94
C ASP A 491 21.71 20.61 42.29
N ASP A 492 21.32 19.33 42.31
CA ASP A 492 21.15 18.55 43.54
C ASP A 492 22.42 17.76 43.89
N PRO A 493 23.19 18.18 44.92
CA PRO A 493 24.41 17.48 45.32
C PRO A 493 24.14 16.07 45.89
N LYS A 494 22.89 15.71 46.19
CA LYS A 494 22.52 14.36 46.64
C LYS A 494 22.33 13.37 45.48
N ARG A 495 22.26 13.85 44.24
CA ARG A 495 22.15 13.03 43.01
C ARG A 495 23.39 13.19 42.15
N ASP A 496 24.54 12.80 42.68
CA ASP A 496 25.86 13.01 42.06
C ASP A 496 26.22 12.04 40.92
N LYS A 497 25.43 10.98 40.70
CA LYS A 497 25.60 10.02 39.59
C LYS A 497 25.62 10.72 38.22
N TYR A 498 24.65 11.60 37.97
CA TYR A 498 24.53 12.38 36.72
C TYR A 498 24.94 13.84 36.95
N SER A 499 26.16 14.04 37.44
CA SER A 499 26.71 15.37 37.74
C SER A 499 27.05 16.19 36.48
N LEU A 500 27.35 17.49 36.63
CA LEU A 500 27.86 18.31 35.53
C LEU A 500 29.09 17.69 34.85
N LYS A 501 29.99 17.08 35.64
CA LYS A 501 31.20 16.40 35.13
C LYS A 501 30.85 15.20 34.25
N TYR A 502 29.78 14.48 34.56
CA TYR A 502 29.30 13.36 33.76
C TYR A 502 28.99 13.82 32.33
N TYR A 503 28.19 14.88 32.18
CA TYR A 503 27.80 15.41 30.87
C TYR A 503 28.99 15.94 30.07
N ILE A 504 29.91 16.67 30.70
CA ILE A 504 31.13 17.19 30.04
C ILE A 504 32.00 16.03 29.52
N ASN A 505 32.16 14.97 30.32
CA ASN A 505 32.97 13.82 29.92
C ASN A 505 32.35 13.10 28.70
N LYS A 506 31.04 12.85 28.72
CA LYS A 506 30.33 12.25 27.58
C LYS A 506 30.43 13.12 26.32
N ALA A 507 30.28 14.43 26.46
CA ALA A 507 30.44 15.38 25.36
C ALA A 507 31.84 15.32 24.71
N LYS A 508 32.90 15.31 25.52
CA LYS A 508 34.28 15.17 25.03
C LYS A 508 34.55 13.83 24.36
N GLU A 509 33.89 12.77 24.80
CA GLU A 509 34.02 11.45 24.19
C GLU A 509 33.33 11.40 22.83
N LEU A 510 32.11 11.94 22.74
CA LEU A 510 31.38 12.08 21.47
C LEU A 510 32.11 12.97 20.45
N GLU A 511 32.79 14.03 20.91
CA GLU A 511 33.66 14.84 20.04
C GLU A 511 34.78 14.01 19.43
N LYS A 512 35.44 13.17 20.24
CA LYS A 512 36.51 12.27 19.77
C LYS A 512 35.98 11.19 18.83
N MET A 513 34.74 10.74 19.02
CA MET A 513 34.05 9.84 18.11
C MET A 513 33.62 10.51 16.80
N GLY A 514 33.85 11.82 16.64
CA GLY A 514 33.61 12.55 15.41
C GLY A 514 32.18 13.09 15.27
N ALA A 515 31.44 13.33 16.34
CA ALA A 515 30.17 14.04 16.21
C ALA A 515 30.38 15.41 15.52
N HIS A 516 29.50 15.80 14.60
CA HIS A 516 29.52 17.15 14.03
C HIS A 516 28.83 18.15 14.95
N ILE A 517 27.78 17.69 15.65
CA ILE A 517 26.96 18.46 16.58
C ILE A 517 26.74 17.61 17.83
N LEU A 518 26.82 18.22 19.01
CA LEU A 518 26.38 17.62 20.27
C LEU A 518 24.91 17.98 20.52
N ALA A 519 24.06 17.00 20.74
CA ALA A 519 22.72 17.21 21.27
C ALA A 519 22.66 16.94 22.77
N ILE A 520 22.04 17.84 23.53
CA ILE A 520 21.58 17.57 24.90
C ILE A 520 20.11 17.23 24.82
N LYS A 521 19.78 15.94 24.99
CA LYS A 521 18.42 15.43 24.86
C LYS A 521 17.75 15.32 26.23
N ASP A 522 17.06 16.36 26.65
CA ASP A 522 16.19 16.35 27.83
C ASP A 522 14.79 15.83 27.48
N MET A 523 14.68 14.51 27.33
CA MET A 523 13.46 13.81 26.88
C MET A 523 12.24 13.94 27.80
N ALA A 524 12.43 14.40 29.03
CA ALA A 524 11.35 14.54 30.01
C ALA A 524 11.07 16.00 30.39
N GLY A 525 11.98 16.94 30.10
CA GLY A 525 11.83 18.35 30.50
C GLY A 525 12.32 18.60 31.93
N LEU A 526 13.42 17.96 32.33
CA LEU A 526 14.02 18.01 33.67
C LEU A 526 15.04 19.14 33.84
N CYS A 527 15.62 19.63 32.75
CA CYS A 527 16.66 20.64 32.75
C CYS A 527 16.05 22.01 33.10
N ARG A 528 16.21 22.40 34.36
CA ARG A 528 15.73 23.70 34.88
C ARG A 528 16.56 24.86 34.32
N PRO A 529 16.07 26.11 34.35
CA PRO A 529 16.80 27.25 33.80
C PRO A 529 18.19 27.47 34.42
N SER A 530 18.34 27.25 35.73
CA SER A 530 19.63 27.32 36.43
C SER A 530 20.60 26.23 35.95
N ALA A 531 20.11 25.00 35.82
CA ALA A 531 20.87 23.86 35.30
C ALA A 531 21.28 24.09 33.84
N ALA A 532 20.38 24.59 32.99
CA ALA A 532 20.66 24.93 31.61
C ALA A 532 21.80 25.96 31.51
N THR A 533 21.74 27.04 32.29
CA THR A 533 22.81 28.05 32.31
C THR A 533 24.18 27.42 32.62
N LYS A 534 24.26 26.60 33.68
CA LYS A 534 25.51 25.97 34.11
C LYS A 534 26.02 24.94 33.10
N LEU A 535 25.13 24.08 32.61
CA LEU A 535 25.48 23.01 31.69
C LEU A 535 26.01 23.56 30.36
N PHE A 536 25.27 24.48 29.75
CA PHE A 536 25.63 25.03 28.44
C PHE A 536 26.87 25.91 28.51
N SER A 537 27.04 26.71 29.58
CA SER A 537 28.28 27.49 29.77
C SER A 537 29.50 26.56 29.85
N ALA A 538 29.42 25.50 30.65
CA ALA A 538 30.52 24.56 30.81
C ALA A 538 30.80 23.77 29.53
N LEU A 539 29.76 23.31 28.82
CA LEU A 539 29.95 22.65 27.52
C LEU A 539 30.60 23.59 26.51
N ARG A 540 30.17 24.86 26.44
CA ARG A 540 30.71 25.86 25.52
C ARG A 540 32.20 26.12 25.70
N GLU A 541 32.69 26.01 26.93
CA GLU A 541 34.11 26.14 27.30
C GLU A 541 34.93 24.87 27.00
N GLU A 542 34.30 23.69 27.06
CA GLU A 542 34.99 22.41 27.10
C GLU A 542 35.01 21.64 25.76
N ILE A 543 34.16 22.00 24.79
CA ILE A 543 34.09 21.38 23.45
C ILE A 543 34.03 22.43 22.32
N GLY A 544 34.50 22.04 21.14
CA GLY A 544 34.50 22.87 19.93
C GLY A 544 33.21 22.77 19.11
N MET A 545 32.48 21.67 19.21
CA MET A 545 31.26 21.41 18.43
C MET A 545 30.11 22.39 18.75
N PRO A 546 29.18 22.63 17.80
CA PRO A 546 27.88 23.20 18.10
C PRO A 546 27.07 22.36 19.09
N ILE A 547 26.22 23.03 19.87
CA ILE A 547 25.38 22.41 20.88
C ILE A 547 23.90 22.62 20.54
N HIS A 548 23.17 21.53 20.39
CA HIS A 548 21.74 21.48 20.12
C HIS A 548 20.97 21.11 21.39
N PHE A 549 20.12 21.99 21.89
CA PHE A 549 19.28 21.71 23.05
C PHE A 549 17.90 21.19 22.65
N HIS A 550 17.59 19.99 23.11
CA HIS A 550 16.27 19.40 23.01
C HIS A 550 15.65 19.29 24.40
N THR A 551 14.45 19.82 24.60
CA THR A 551 13.69 19.67 25.85
C THR A 551 12.20 19.51 25.57
N HIS A 552 11.48 18.95 26.53
CA HIS A 552 10.03 19.02 26.59
C HIS A 552 9.58 20.11 27.55
N ASP A 553 8.36 20.62 27.40
CA ASP A 553 7.72 21.60 28.28
C ASP A 553 6.80 20.94 29.31
N SER A 554 7.12 19.69 29.69
CA SER A 554 6.30 18.86 30.59
C SER A 554 6.07 19.51 31.94
N SER A 555 6.99 20.37 32.39
CA SER A 555 6.85 21.13 33.64
C SER A 555 6.10 22.45 33.47
N GLY A 556 5.94 22.93 32.23
CA GLY A 556 5.34 24.22 31.87
C GLY A 556 6.29 25.42 31.99
N ILE A 557 7.59 25.20 32.24
CA ILE A 557 8.58 26.28 32.40
C ILE A 557 9.83 26.11 31.52
N ASN A 558 9.93 25.07 30.69
CA ASN A 558 11.18 24.78 29.98
C ASN A 558 11.44 25.74 28.82
N ALA A 559 10.46 26.55 28.40
CA ALA A 559 10.72 27.73 27.58
C ALA A 559 11.76 28.67 28.23
N ALA A 560 11.74 28.83 29.56
CA ALA A 560 12.75 29.59 30.27
C ALA A 560 14.12 28.89 30.26
N SER A 561 14.15 27.55 30.29
CA SER A 561 15.38 26.77 30.13
C SER A 561 15.99 26.94 28.74
N VAL A 562 15.17 27.01 27.70
CA VAL A 562 15.61 27.30 26.32
C VAL A 562 16.24 28.69 26.24
N LEU A 563 15.59 29.72 26.81
CA LEU A 563 16.16 31.07 26.83
C LEU A 563 17.49 31.13 27.60
N ALA A 564 17.55 30.48 28.77
CA ALA A 564 18.78 30.37 29.55
C ALA A 564 19.90 29.64 28.81
N ALA A 565 19.59 28.54 28.11
CA ALA A 565 20.55 27.83 27.27
C ALA A 565 21.03 28.68 26.09
N SER A 566 20.13 29.44 25.46
CA SER A 566 20.46 30.36 24.36
C SER A 566 21.44 31.45 24.81
N GLU A 567 21.22 32.06 25.99
CA GLU A 567 22.14 33.03 26.58
C GLU A 567 23.48 32.41 26.96
N ALA A 568 23.47 31.15 27.41
CA ALA A 568 24.66 30.38 27.78
C ALA A 568 25.41 29.77 26.57
N GLY A 569 24.96 30.02 25.34
CA GLY A 569 25.68 29.66 24.13
C GLY A 569 25.27 28.34 23.46
N ALA A 570 24.05 27.84 23.70
CA ALA A 570 23.44 26.84 22.82
C ALA A 570 23.36 27.39 21.39
N ASP A 571 23.60 26.59 20.35
CA ASP A 571 23.55 27.08 18.96
C ASP A 571 22.18 26.82 18.32
N ILE A 572 21.58 25.67 18.65
CA ILE A 572 20.29 25.21 18.11
C ILE A 572 19.36 24.80 19.25
N VAL A 573 18.05 25.04 19.10
CA VAL A 573 17.02 24.52 20.00
C VAL A 573 15.87 23.85 19.23
N ASP A 574 15.29 22.81 19.82
CA ASP A 574 14.05 22.20 19.33
C ASP A 574 12.83 22.88 19.93
N LEU A 575 11.89 23.29 19.07
CA LEU A 575 10.63 23.92 19.44
C LEU A 575 9.49 23.35 18.59
N ALA A 576 8.24 23.51 19.04
CA ALA A 576 7.05 23.14 18.26
C ALA A 576 6.15 24.35 18.02
N LEU A 577 5.41 24.37 16.91
CA LEU A 577 4.44 25.43 16.63
C LEU A 577 3.42 25.57 17.74
N ALA A 578 2.87 26.78 17.93
CA ALA A 578 2.06 27.09 19.09
C ALA A 578 0.92 26.09 19.36
N SER A 579 0.14 25.72 18.35
CA SER A 579 -0.94 24.72 18.45
C SER A 579 -0.49 23.30 18.77
N MET A 580 0.79 22.99 18.57
CA MET A 580 1.42 21.68 18.77
C MET A 580 2.48 21.69 19.88
N SER A 581 2.51 22.73 20.72
CA SER A 581 3.52 22.94 21.76
C SER A 581 2.97 22.83 23.18
N GLY A 582 3.88 22.85 24.16
CA GLY A 582 3.53 22.83 25.57
C GLY A 582 3.12 21.44 26.09
N SER A 583 2.88 21.34 27.40
CA SER A 583 2.63 20.04 28.05
C SER A 583 3.75 19.06 27.72
N THR A 584 3.45 17.82 27.37
CA THR A 584 4.45 16.82 27.01
C THR A 584 5.15 17.10 25.68
N SER A 585 4.80 18.14 24.91
CA SER A 585 5.49 18.56 23.68
C SER A 585 6.69 19.46 23.97
N GLN A 586 7.36 19.94 22.91
CA GLN A 586 8.41 20.96 23.01
C GLN A 586 7.86 22.33 23.46
N PRO A 587 8.73 23.23 23.95
CA PRO A 587 8.38 24.62 24.19
C PRO A 587 7.86 25.34 22.93
N ASN A 588 7.07 26.38 23.15
CA ASN A 588 6.34 27.10 22.11
C ASN A 588 7.27 27.93 21.20
N LEU A 589 7.36 27.52 19.92
CA LEU A 589 8.19 28.15 18.90
C LEU A 589 7.82 29.61 18.68
N ASN A 590 6.53 29.90 18.46
CA ASN A 590 6.05 31.25 18.19
C ASN A 590 6.43 32.22 19.33
N SER A 591 6.25 31.78 20.58
CA SER A 591 6.55 32.57 21.77
C SER A 591 8.05 32.83 21.96
N VAL A 592 8.89 31.79 21.79
CA VAL A 592 10.35 31.94 21.92
C VAL A 592 10.91 32.82 20.80
N ALA A 593 10.45 32.62 19.55
CA ALA A 593 10.85 33.45 18.42
C ALA A 593 10.45 34.92 18.63
N ALA A 594 9.22 35.17 19.11
CA ALA A 594 8.75 36.52 19.43
C ALA A 594 9.57 37.15 20.58
N ALA A 595 9.92 36.38 21.61
CA ALA A 595 10.73 36.86 22.73
C ALA A 595 12.16 37.25 22.33
N LEU A 596 12.72 36.59 21.30
CA LEU A 596 14.05 36.89 20.77
C LEU A 596 14.04 37.91 19.64
N SER A 597 12.87 38.34 19.15
CA SER A 597 12.76 39.25 18.02
C SER A 597 13.47 40.59 18.28
N GLY A 598 14.33 40.98 17.34
CA GLY A 598 15.13 42.20 17.40
C GLY A 598 16.34 42.14 18.35
N LEU A 599 16.57 41.02 19.03
CA LEU A 599 17.76 40.78 19.85
C LEU A 599 18.90 40.15 19.01
N GLU A 600 20.11 40.06 19.55
CA GLU A 600 21.25 39.45 18.83
C GLU A 600 21.01 37.98 18.46
N ARG A 601 20.18 37.30 19.26
CA ARG A 601 19.83 35.88 19.11
C ARG A 601 18.54 35.66 18.31
N ASP A 602 17.99 36.69 17.65
CA ASP A 602 16.78 36.61 16.84
C ASP A 602 16.91 35.53 15.74
N PRO A 603 16.01 34.51 15.69
CA PRO A 603 16.04 33.47 14.67
C PRO A 603 15.62 33.97 13.27
N GLY A 604 15.04 35.17 13.15
CA GLY A 604 14.60 35.75 11.89
C GLY A 604 13.39 35.04 11.26
N LEU A 605 12.52 34.44 12.07
CA LEU A 605 11.29 33.77 11.61
C LEU A 605 10.13 34.77 11.57
N ASP A 606 9.33 34.75 10.49
CA ASP A 606 8.17 35.63 10.33
C ASP A 606 7.02 35.19 11.26
N PRO A 607 6.61 36.03 12.25
CA PRO A 607 5.53 35.69 13.17
C PRO A 607 4.20 35.41 12.46
N ASN A 608 3.91 36.07 11.34
CA ASN A 608 2.67 35.83 10.60
C ASN A 608 2.68 34.46 9.92
N ALA A 609 3.83 34.03 9.40
CA ALA A 609 3.99 32.70 8.84
C ALA A 609 3.82 31.62 9.91
N LEU A 610 4.45 31.81 11.08
CA LEU A 610 4.33 30.89 12.21
C LEU A 610 2.90 30.80 12.74
N ASN A 611 2.17 31.91 12.78
CA ASN A 611 0.77 31.91 13.18
C ASN A 611 -0.12 31.21 12.15
N ALA A 612 0.06 31.48 10.84
CA ALA A 612 -0.68 30.79 9.79
C ALA A 612 -0.42 29.26 9.79
N MET A 613 0.80 28.84 10.10
CA MET A 613 1.13 27.42 10.31
C MET A 613 0.45 26.86 11.56
N SER A 614 0.42 27.62 12.65
CA SER A 614 -0.26 27.23 13.88
C SER A 614 -1.77 27.07 13.69
N ASP A 615 -2.42 28.03 13.01
CA ASP A 615 -3.85 28.03 12.72
C ASP A 615 -4.25 26.78 11.90
N TYR A 616 -3.42 26.41 10.92
CA TYR A 616 -3.62 25.18 10.15
C TYR A 616 -3.60 23.94 11.05
N TRP A 617 -2.59 23.82 11.91
CA TRP A 617 -2.46 22.65 12.80
C TRP A 617 -3.53 22.61 13.89
N GLU A 618 -4.03 23.76 14.35
CA GLU A 618 -5.15 23.82 15.29
C GLU A 618 -6.41 23.18 14.70
N GLU A 619 -6.72 23.46 13.42
CA GLU A 619 -7.84 22.81 12.72
C GLU A 619 -7.58 21.33 12.46
N VAL A 620 -6.35 20.96 12.08
CA VAL A 620 -5.99 19.55 11.87
C VAL A 620 -6.13 18.73 13.15
N LEU A 621 -5.83 19.30 14.33
CA LEU A 621 -5.95 18.63 15.62
C LEU A 621 -7.39 18.20 15.93
N GLU A 622 -8.41 18.84 15.35
CA GLU A 622 -9.81 18.40 15.48
C GLU A 622 -10.03 16.99 14.90
N PHE A 623 -9.21 16.57 13.93
CA PHE A 623 -9.28 15.23 13.35
C PHE A 623 -8.70 14.16 14.28
N TYR A 624 -7.87 14.56 15.24
CA TYR A 624 -7.07 13.68 16.11
C TYR A 624 -7.54 13.63 17.57
N VAL A 625 -8.72 14.19 17.88
CA VAL A 625 -9.32 14.22 19.22
C VAL A 625 -9.21 12.91 20.00
N PRO A 626 -9.53 11.71 19.45
CA PRO A 626 -9.45 10.46 20.23
C PRO A 626 -8.03 10.08 20.68
N PHE A 627 -7.00 10.68 20.09
CA PHE A 627 -5.60 10.38 20.37
C PHE A 627 -4.95 11.40 21.31
N ASN A 628 -5.62 12.52 21.62
CA ASN A 628 -5.07 13.58 22.45
C ASN A 628 -5.22 13.26 23.95
N THR A 629 -4.33 12.41 24.46
CA THR A 629 -4.35 11.91 25.86
C THR A 629 -3.33 12.58 26.77
N ALA A 630 -2.57 13.53 26.23
CA ALA A 630 -1.60 14.33 26.97
C ALA A 630 -2.28 15.17 28.08
N PRO A 631 -1.55 15.49 29.17
CA PRO A 631 -2.03 16.44 30.16
C PRO A 631 -2.42 17.78 29.52
N ARG A 632 -3.46 18.43 30.04
CA ARG A 632 -3.89 19.74 29.54
C ARG A 632 -2.90 20.86 29.83
N ALA A 633 -2.02 20.67 30.81
CA ALA A 633 -0.99 21.63 31.21
C ALA A 633 0.22 20.87 31.77
N GLY A 634 1.38 21.54 31.78
CA GLY A 634 2.58 21.03 32.42
C GLY A 634 2.42 20.87 33.94
N SER A 635 3.22 19.97 34.52
CA SER A 635 3.22 19.66 35.95
C SER A 635 4.64 19.41 36.47
N ALA A 636 4.94 19.95 37.65
CA ALA A 636 6.19 19.71 38.35
C ALA A 636 6.37 18.25 38.81
N GLU A 637 5.33 17.41 38.74
CA GLU A 637 5.43 15.97 39.03
C GLU A 637 6.46 15.27 38.12
N VAL A 638 6.75 15.82 36.94
CA VAL A 638 7.78 15.28 36.04
C VAL A 638 9.16 15.22 36.69
N TYR A 639 9.48 16.14 37.61
CA TYR A 639 10.74 16.11 38.36
C TYR A 639 10.82 14.96 39.38
N ILE A 640 9.70 14.27 39.64
CA ILE A 640 9.62 13.12 40.53
C ILE A 640 9.70 11.83 39.71
N HIS A 641 8.78 11.66 38.76
CA HIS A 641 8.66 10.41 38.00
C HIS A 641 9.58 10.32 36.79
N GLU A 642 10.06 11.46 36.27
CA GLU A 642 11.02 11.55 35.16
C GLU A 642 10.57 10.74 33.92
N MET A 643 9.26 10.66 33.68
CA MET A 643 8.72 9.99 32.50
C MET A 643 8.85 10.93 31.30
N PRO A 644 9.44 10.47 30.19
CA PRO A 644 9.37 11.19 28.92
C PRO A 644 7.93 11.40 28.45
N GLY A 645 7.70 12.44 27.64
CA GLY A 645 6.36 12.79 27.15
C GLY A 645 5.61 11.61 26.53
N GLY A 646 6.21 10.92 25.55
CA GLY A 646 5.61 9.75 24.92
C GLY A 646 5.41 8.54 25.84
N GLN A 647 6.26 8.36 26.87
CA GLN A 647 6.06 7.29 27.86
C GLN A 647 4.87 7.59 28.76
N PHE A 648 4.67 8.85 29.14
CA PHE A 648 3.55 9.27 29.98
C PHE A 648 2.21 8.93 29.32
N THR A 649 2.01 9.33 28.06
CA THR A 649 0.77 9.08 27.32
C THR A 649 0.55 7.58 27.09
N ASN A 650 1.59 6.85 26.67
CA ASN A 650 1.49 5.40 26.45
C ASN A 650 1.17 4.62 27.73
N LEU A 651 1.86 4.89 28.84
CA LEU A 651 1.64 4.17 30.10
C LEU A 651 0.25 4.49 30.69
N LYS A 652 -0.25 5.71 30.47
CA LYS A 652 -1.59 6.11 30.90
C LYS A 652 -2.67 5.38 30.11
N GLU A 653 -2.50 5.26 28.80
CA GLU A 653 -3.40 4.46 27.96
C GLU A 653 -3.37 2.97 28.33
N GLN A 654 -2.18 2.42 28.60
CA GLN A 654 -2.05 1.05 29.10
C GLN A 654 -2.79 0.87 30.45
N ALA A 655 -2.63 1.80 31.38
CA ALA A 655 -3.34 1.77 32.65
C ALA A 655 -4.86 1.87 32.48
N ASN A 656 -5.34 2.72 31.57
CA ASN A 656 -6.76 2.85 31.24
C ASN A 656 -7.31 1.55 30.64
N ALA A 657 -6.61 0.95 29.67
CA ALA A 657 -6.99 -0.31 29.04
C ALA A 657 -7.08 -1.47 30.03
N MET A 658 -6.27 -1.44 31.10
CA MET A 658 -6.29 -2.42 32.19
C MET A 658 -7.28 -2.08 33.32
N GLY A 659 -8.06 -1.00 33.21
CA GLY A 659 -9.00 -0.54 34.25
C GLY A 659 -8.34 0.08 35.48
N LEU A 660 -7.04 0.37 35.41
CA LEU A 660 -6.21 0.92 36.50
C LEU A 660 -6.04 2.45 36.41
N GLY A 661 -6.67 3.12 35.44
CA GLY A 661 -6.53 4.57 35.24
C GLY A 661 -6.80 5.43 36.49
N HIS A 662 -7.75 5.01 37.34
CA HIS A 662 -8.08 5.69 38.60
C HIS A 662 -6.94 5.65 39.64
N ARG A 663 -5.93 4.77 39.47
CA ARG A 663 -4.74 4.63 40.32
C ARG A 663 -3.52 5.36 39.75
N TRP A 664 -3.69 6.26 38.76
CA TRP A 664 -2.57 6.94 38.10
C TRP A 664 -1.52 7.58 39.05
N PRO A 665 -1.90 8.27 40.15
CA PRO A 665 -0.91 8.83 41.07
C PRO A 665 -0.02 7.78 41.75
N GLU A 666 -0.55 6.57 41.98
CA GLU A 666 0.22 5.44 42.51
C GLU A 666 1.19 4.92 41.45
N ILE A 667 0.71 4.71 40.22
CA ILE A 667 1.52 4.25 39.09
C ILE A 667 2.69 5.21 38.83
N ALA A 668 2.45 6.53 38.85
CA ALA A 668 3.49 7.53 38.65
C ALA A 668 4.59 7.48 39.74
N ARG A 669 4.21 7.24 41.00
CA ARG A 669 5.16 7.06 42.10
C ARG A 669 5.93 5.75 41.99
N THR A 670 5.23 4.65 41.72
CA THR A 670 5.88 3.35 41.56
C THR A 670 6.85 3.34 40.38
N TYR A 671 6.57 4.09 39.31
CA TYR A 671 7.53 4.27 38.22
C TYR A 671 8.84 4.94 38.69
N ALA A 672 8.74 5.98 39.54
CA ALA A 672 9.89 6.64 40.14
C ALA A 672 10.68 5.68 41.06
N GLU A 673 9.97 4.87 41.86
CA GLU A 673 10.55 3.86 42.74
C GLU A 673 11.24 2.74 41.96
N VAL A 674 10.67 2.29 40.83
CA VAL A 674 11.29 1.32 39.93
C VAL A 674 12.57 1.88 39.31
N ASN A 675 12.61 3.17 38.96
CA ASN A 675 13.85 3.79 38.51
C ASN A 675 14.97 3.69 39.56
N GLN A 676 14.64 3.93 40.83
CA GLN A 676 15.59 3.78 41.93
C GLN A 676 15.99 2.32 42.14
N LEU A 677 15.04 1.39 42.02
CA LEU A 677 15.31 -0.05 42.06
C LEU A 677 16.33 -0.48 41.00
N PHE A 678 16.25 0.08 39.78
CA PHE A 678 17.23 -0.18 38.72
C PHE A 678 18.54 0.61 38.84
N GLY A 679 18.74 1.34 39.94
CA GLY A 679 19.99 2.06 40.22
C GLY A 679 20.06 3.46 39.63
N ASP A 680 18.91 4.13 39.44
CA ASP A 680 18.75 5.45 38.83
C ASP A 680 19.28 5.50 37.40
N ILE A 681 18.45 5.12 36.43
CA ILE A 681 18.83 5.00 35.02
C ILE A 681 18.32 6.18 34.18
N ILE A 682 18.93 6.36 33.02
CA ILE A 682 18.39 7.20 31.96
C ILE A 682 17.15 6.51 31.39
N LYS A 683 16.05 7.27 31.28
CA LYS A 683 14.73 6.76 30.89
C LYS A 683 14.30 7.41 29.59
N VAL A 684 14.57 6.73 28.48
CA VAL A 684 14.10 7.10 27.14
C VAL A 684 13.83 5.80 26.38
N THR A 685 13.06 5.80 25.31
CA THR A 685 12.74 4.53 24.64
C THR A 685 14.05 3.80 24.21
N PRO A 686 14.22 2.50 24.55
CA PRO A 686 13.25 1.61 25.18
C PRO A 686 13.35 1.50 26.71
N SER A 687 14.41 2.01 27.38
CA SER A 687 14.57 1.92 28.84
C SER A 687 13.37 2.51 29.61
N SER A 688 12.77 3.61 29.12
CA SER A 688 11.56 4.18 29.73
C SER A 688 10.35 3.22 29.71
N LYS A 689 10.24 2.40 28.66
CA LYS A 689 9.21 1.36 28.54
C LYS A 689 9.49 0.24 29.53
N VAL A 690 10.75 -0.19 29.67
CA VAL A 690 11.14 -1.25 30.62
C VAL A 690 10.75 -0.88 32.06
N VAL A 691 11.00 0.37 32.47
CA VAL A 691 10.55 0.90 33.77
C VAL A 691 9.02 0.86 33.87
N GLY A 692 8.31 1.17 32.79
CA GLY A 692 6.85 1.11 32.72
C GLY A 692 6.28 -0.30 32.84
N ASP A 693 6.85 -1.26 32.13
CA ASP A 693 6.46 -2.68 32.16
C ASP A 693 6.66 -3.24 33.57
N MET A 694 7.81 -2.96 34.19
CA MET A 694 8.08 -3.34 35.58
C MET A 694 7.10 -2.66 36.55
N CYS A 695 6.81 -1.38 36.37
CA CYS A 695 5.84 -0.66 37.18
C CYS A 695 4.44 -1.31 37.12
N MET A 696 3.92 -1.58 35.93
CA MET A 696 2.61 -2.22 35.77
C MET A 696 2.59 -3.64 36.32
N PHE A 697 3.67 -4.39 36.13
CA PHE A 697 3.84 -5.73 36.68
C PHE A 697 3.74 -5.74 38.22
N LEU A 698 4.45 -4.83 38.88
CA LEU A 698 4.44 -4.70 40.33
C LEU A 698 3.06 -4.27 40.86
N ILE A 699 2.44 -3.26 40.23
CA ILE A 699 1.11 -2.75 40.62
C ILE A 699 0.03 -3.82 40.50
N THR A 700 0.05 -4.61 39.43
CA THR A 700 -0.97 -5.66 39.19
C THR A 700 -0.84 -6.85 40.14
N ARG A 701 0.38 -7.12 40.64
CA ARG A 701 0.65 -8.20 41.60
C ARG A 701 0.68 -7.73 43.06
N GLY A 702 0.52 -6.43 43.32
CA GLY A 702 0.58 -5.88 44.68
C GLY A 702 1.96 -5.99 45.33
N ILE A 703 3.03 -6.04 44.52
CA ILE A 703 4.41 -6.14 44.98
C ILE A 703 4.99 -4.73 45.05
N LYS A 704 5.61 -4.37 46.18
CA LYS A 704 6.35 -3.10 46.29
C LYS A 704 7.73 -3.22 45.63
N PRO A 705 8.28 -2.17 44.98
CA PRO A 705 9.62 -2.21 44.37
C PRO A 705 10.72 -2.67 45.34
N GLU A 706 10.68 -2.21 46.59
CA GLU A 706 11.63 -2.59 47.65
C GLU A 706 11.63 -4.10 47.99
N ALA A 707 10.54 -4.80 47.69
CA ALA A 707 10.41 -6.23 47.96
C ALA A 707 11.06 -7.10 46.87
N VAL A 708 11.40 -6.54 45.71
CA VAL A 708 11.90 -7.29 44.54
C VAL A 708 13.21 -8.02 44.86
N THR A 709 14.14 -7.39 45.57
CA THR A 709 15.42 -7.99 45.96
C THR A 709 15.27 -9.14 46.98
N SER A 710 14.11 -9.24 47.63
CA SER A 710 13.78 -10.29 48.60
C SER A 710 13.04 -11.48 47.97
N LEU A 711 12.73 -11.41 46.67
CA LEU A 711 12.09 -12.51 45.96
C LEU A 711 13.11 -13.64 45.72
N GLU A 712 12.67 -14.88 45.88
CA GLU A 712 13.50 -16.04 45.51
C GLU A 712 13.78 -15.98 44.00
N PRO A 713 15.05 -16.08 43.54
CA PRO A 713 15.37 -16.01 42.12
C PRO A 713 14.60 -17.05 41.29
N GLY A 714 13.90 -16.61 40.24
CA GLY A 714 13.05 -17.47 39.41
C GLY A 714 11.67 -17.82 40.01
N SER A 715 11.30 -17.26 41.16
CA SER A 715 9.95 -17.44 41.74
C SER A 715 8.85 -16.66 41.02
N VAL A 716 9.22 -15.73 40.15
CA VAL A 716 8.33 -14.78 39.49
C VAL A 716 8.75 -14.59 38.03
N ASP A 717 7.80 -14.70 37.11
CA ASP A 717 8.01 -14.41 35.69
C ASP A 717 7.96 -12.90 35.44
N PHE A 718 9.13 -12.26 35.41
CA PHE A 718 9.25 -10.84 35.08
C PHE A 718 8.97 -10.57 33.59
N PRO A 719 8.58 -9.33 33.21
CA PRO A 719 8.43 -8.97 31.80
C PRO A 719 9.75 -9.18 31.03
N GLU A 720 9.65 -9.72 29.80
CA GLU A 720 10.83 -10.03 28.97
C GLU A 720 11.69 -8.77 28.71
N SER A 721 11.07 -7.60 28.60
CA SER A 721 11.77 -6.31 28.44
C SER A 721 12.70 -5.98 29.62
N VAL A 722 12.31 -6.38 30.84
CA VAL A 722 13.11 -6.20 32.06
C VAL A 722 14.25 -7.21 32.11
N ILE A 723 13.96 -8.46 31.74
CA ILE A 723 14.95 -9.54 31.66
C ILE A 723 16.04 -9.18 30.63
N ASP A 724 15.65 -8.78 29.42
CA ASP A 724 16.58 -8.42 28.34
C ASP A 724 17.46 -7.22 28.73
N MET A 725 16.88 -6.16 29.30
CA MET A 725 17.63 -5.00 29.76
C MET A 725 18.66 -5.37 30.83
N LEU A 726 18.25 -6.07 31.90
CA LEU A 726 19.15 -6.46 33.00
C LEU A 726 20.16 -7.53 32.58
N TRP A 727 19.85 -8.32 31.54
CA TRP A 727 20.81 -9.24 30.93
C TRP A 727 21.94 -8.50 30.21
N GLY A 728 21.68 -7.29 29.70
CA GLY A 728 22.64 -6.47 28.96
C GLY A 728 22.20 -6.13 27.54
N GLY A 729 20.98 -6.52 27.14
CA GLY A 729 20.42 -6.30 25.81
C GLY A 729 20.28 -4.83 25.43
N LEU A 730 20.22 -3.89 26.36
CA LEU A 730 20.21 -2.44 26.04
C LEU A 730 21.58 -1.78 26.16
N GLY A 731 22.65 -2.54 26.39
CA GLY A 731 23.97 -2.03 26.76
C GLY A 731 24.11 -1.89 28.28
N GLN A 732 25.05 -1.05 28.71
CA GLN A 732 25.42 -0.92 30.13
C GLN A 732 25.12 0.49 30.65
N PRO A 733 24.41 0.62 31.79
CA PRO A 733 24.26 1.92 32.44
C PRO A 733 25.57 2.33 33.12
N ASP A 734 25.80 3.64 33.24
CA ASP A 734 26.92 4.14 34.02
C ASP A 734 26.81 3.67 35.49
N GLY A 735 27.89 3.05 36.00
CA GLY A 735 27.93 2.42 37.32
C GLY A 735 27.46 0.96 37.38
N GLY A 736 26.96 0.40 36.28
CA GLY A 736 26.48 -0.99 36.20
C GLY A 736 25.11 -1.23 36.84
N TRP A 737 24.62 -2.47 36.72
CA TRP A 737 23.33 -2.89 37.28
C TRP A 737 23.43 -3.24 38.78
N PRO A 738 22.42 -2.94 39.61
CA PRO A 738 22.39 -3.42 41.00
C PRO A 738 22.37 -4.96 41.07
N ALA A 739 23.42 -5.56 41.65
CA ALA A 739 23.65 -7.00 41.60
C ALA A 739 22.50 -7.84 42.19
N ASP A 740 21.91 -7.39 43.30
CA ASP A 740 20.81 -8.11 43.96
C ASP A 740 19.53 -8.11 43.10
N VAL A 741 19.27 -7.01 42.39
CA VAL A 741 18.12 -6.89 41.47
C VAL A 741 18.35 -7.73 40.23
N GLN A 742 19.55 -7.67 39.65
CA GLN A 742 19.93 -8.46 38.49
C GLN A 742 19.81 -9.96 38.80
N LYS A 743 20.26 -10.41 39.98
CA LYS A 743 20.12 -11.80 40.44
C LYS A 743 18.66 -12.20 40.64
N ALA A 744 17.85 -11.36 41.28
CA ALA A 744 16.43 -11.66 41.51
C ALA A 744 15.64 -11.83 40.19
N VAL A 745 15.94 -10.99 39.19
CA VAL A 745 15.24 -11.00 37.89
C VAL A 745 15.78 -12.08 36.94
N LEU A 746 17.10 -12.20 36.79
CA LEU A 746 17.70 -13.14 35.83
C LEU A 746 17.71 -14.58 36.32
N GLY A 747 17.59 -14.82 37.64
CA GLY A 747 17.66 -16.15 38.20
C GLY A 747 19.02 -16.79 37.93
N GLY A 748 19.03 -17.86 37.12
CA GLY A 748 20.25 -18.57 36.70
C GLY A 748 20.85 -18.08 35.37
N ARG A 749 20.26 -17.08 34.71
CA ARG A 749 20.74 -16.57 33.42
C ARG A 749 21.97 -15.67 33.63
N GLU A 750 23.06 -15.94 32.92
CA GLU A 750 24.30 -15.15 33.06
C GLU A 750 24.19 -13.81 32.30
N PRO A 751 24.46 -12.66 32.94
CA PRO A 751 24.46 -11.35 32.28
C PRO A 751 25.69 -11.17 31.39
N THR A 752 25.56 -10.32 30.37
CA THR A 752 26.64 -9.92 29.46
C THR A 752 27.06 -8.46 29.68
N THR A 753 28.33 -8.18 29.41
CA THR A 753 28.89 -6.82 29.34
C THR A 753 29.33 -6.44 27.93
N SER A 754 29.20 -7.36 26.97
CA SER A 754 29.52 -7.12 25.56
C SER A 754 28.48 -6.20 24.93
N ARG A 755 28.87 -5.43 23.91
CA ARG A 755 27.93 -4.62 23.13
C ARG A 755 26.93 -5.55 22.45
N PRO A 756 25.61 -5.34 22.56
CA PRO A 756 24.62 -6.25 21.98
C PRO A 756 24.77 -6.49 20.47
N GLY A 757 25.21 -5.47 19.72
CA GLY A 757 25.49 -5.60 18.28
C GLY A 757 26.63 -6.56 17.97
N ASP A 758 27.65 -6.68 18.84
CA ASP A 758 28.76 -7.63 18.65
C ASP A 758 28.32 -9.09 18.81
N LEU A 759 27.17 -9.31 19.46
CA LEU A 759 26.58 -10.64 19.66
C LEU A 759 25.64 -11.05 18.52
N ALA A 760 25.34 -10.12 17.61
CA ALA A 760 24.41 -10.34 16.51
C ALA A 760 25.18 -10.72 15.22
N GLU A 761 24.88 -11.90 14.68
CA GLU A 761 25.50 -12.36 13.43
C GLU A 761 25.10 -11.45 12.25
N PRO A 762 26.04 -11.08 11.35
CA PRO A 762 25.73 -10.28 10.17
C PRO A 762 24.64 -10.92 9.30
N ILE A 763 23.70 -10.12 8.81
CA ILE A 763 22.63 -10.57 7.92
C ILE A 763 23.06 -10.44 6.46
N ASN A 764 22.87 -11.48 5.65
CA ASN A 764 23.06 -11.40 4.20
C ASN A 764 21.86 -10.70 3.54
N LEU A 765 22.02 -9.41 3.26
CA LEU A 765 20.96 -8.56 2.71
C LEU A 765 20.40 -9.04 1.36
N GLU A 766 21.24 -9.63 0.49
CA GLU A 766 20.80 -10.12 -0.82
C GLU A 766 19.98 -11.42 -0.69
N THR A 767 20.38 -12.32 0.21
CA THR A 767 19.58 -13.51 0.52
C THR A 767 18.23 -13.10 1.11
N THR A 768 18.22 -12.22 2.11
CA THR A 768 16.98 -11.71 2.72
C THR A 768 16.08 -11.03 1.69
N ARG A 769 16.66 -10.25 0.75
CA ARG A 769 15.90 -9.63 -0.35
C ARG A 769 15.26 -10.68 -1.27
N SER A 770 15.99 -11.73 -1.62
CA SER A 770 15.48 -12.81 -2.48
C SER A 770 14.35 -13.59 -1.80
N GLU A 771 14.49 -13.91 -0.52
CA GLU A 771 13.45 -14.55 0.30
C GLU A 771 12.20 -13.67 0.40
N LEU A 772 12.39 -12.39 0.74
CA LEU A 772 11.30 -11.42 0.82
C LEU A 772 10.61 -11.24 -0.54
N SER A 773 11.36 -11.22 -1.64
CA SER A 773 10.78 -11.11 -3.00
C SER A 773 9.87 -12.28 -3.34
N THR A 774 10.22 -13.48 -2.87
CA THR A 774 9.41 -14.69 -3.04
C THR A 774 8.11 -14.57 -2.26
N THR A 775 8.18 -14.14 -0.99
CA THR A 775 7.01 -13.92 -0.13
C THR A 775 6.08 -12.83 -0.66
N LEU A 776 6.63 -11.74 -1.21
CA LEU A 776 5.86 -10.62 -1.77
C LEU A 776 5.28 -10.92 -3.16
N GLY A 777 5.78 -11.96 -3.85
CA GLY A 777 5.43 -12.22 -5.26
C GLY A 777 5.90 -11.12 -6.24
N ARG A 778 6.85 -10.28 -5.81
CA ARG A 778 7.46 -9.18 -6.58
C ARG A 778 8.87 -8.93 -6.07
N THR A 779 9.74 -8.33 -6.88
CA THR A 779 11.06 -7.89 -6.42
C THR A 779 10.91 -6.90 -5.26
N ALA A 780 11.56 -7.21 -4.14
CA ALA A 780 11.61 -6.37 -2.95
C ALA A 780 12.56 -5.18 -3.18
N SER A 781 12.05 -3.95 -3.01
CA SER A 781 12.88 -2.75 -3.02
C SER A 781 13.63 -2.58 -1.70
N ASP A 782 14.56 -1.62 -1.62
CA ASP A 782 15.24 -1.27 -0.36
C ASP A 782 14.27 -0.81 0.71
N ASP A 783 13.21 -0.09 0.33
CA ASP A 783 12.12 0.26 1.26
C ASP A 783 11.51 -0.99 1.89
N ASP A 784 11.25 -2.04 1.10
CA ASP A 784 10.66 -3.27 1.61
C ASP A 784 11.65 -3.99 2.53
N LEU A 785 12.91 -4.10 2.09
CA LEU A 785 13.98 -4.77 2.83
C LEU A 785 14.20 -4.12 4.20
N TYR A 786 14.42 -2.80 4.26
CA TYR A 786 14.70 -2.13 5.53
C TYR A 786 13.46 -2.02 6.41
N SER A 787 12.25 -1.93 5.84
CA SER A 787 11.01 -2.00 6.64
C SER A 787 10.82 -3.40 7.24
N HIS A 788 11.08 -4.46 6.46
CA HIS A 788 11.05 -5.84 6.91
C HIS A 788 12.12 -6.12 7.98
N LEU A 789 13.36 -5.70 7.77
CA LEU A 789 14.46 -5.89 8.73
C LEU A 789 14.15 -5.23 10.08
N MET A 790 13.60 -4.02 10.07
CA MET A 790 13.22 -3.32 11.30
C MET A 790 11.99 -3.96 11.96
N TYR A 791 10.98 -4.30 11.16
CA TYR A 791 9.66 -4.71 11.63
C TYR A 791 9.02 -5.82 10.77
N PRO A 792 9.47 -7.09 10.86
CA PRO A 792 9.04 -8.15 9.94
C PRO A 792 7.51 -8.36 9.91
N ALA A 793 6.89 -8.51 11.08
CA ALA A 793 5.45 -8.74 11.21
C ALA A 793 4.62 -7.52 10.80
N VAL A 794 5.05 -6.32 11.19
CA VAL A 794 4.35 -5.07 10.85
C VAL A 794 4.39 -4.82 9.35
N PHE A 795 5.54 -5.05 8.73
CA PHE A 795 5.70 -4.91 7.30
C PHE A 795 4.85 -5.92 6.54
N ALA A 796 4.80 -7.18 7.00
CA ALA A 796 3.93 -8.20 6.39
C ALA A 796 2.44 -7.80 6.49
N GLU A 797 1.98 -7.35 7.65
CA GLU A 797 0.61 -6.85 7.83
C GLU A 797 0.33 -5.60 6.97
N PHE A 798 1.31 -4.71 6.84
CA PHE A 798 1.21 -3.51 6.01
C PHE A 798 1.16 -3.85 4.51
N ASP A 799 2.00 -4.75 4.02
CA ASP A 799 1.97 -5.20 2.61
C ASP A 799 0.64 -5.88 2.29
N GLU A 800 0.14 -6.74 3.19
CA GLU A 800 -1.17 -7.37 3.02
C GLU A 800 -2.31 -6.35 3.02
N PHE A 801 -2.24 -5.34 3.88
CA PHE A 801 -3.17 -4.21 3.85
C PHE A 801 -3.12 -3.47 2.51
N VAL A 802 -1.92 -3.14 1.99
CA VAL A 802 -1.76 -2.46 0.70
C VAL A 802 -2.22 -3.36 -0.47
N ARG A 803 -2.05 -4.68 -0.38
CA ARG A 803 -2.59 -5.64 -1.34
C ARG A 803 -4.11 -5.66 -1.32
N THR A 804 -4.74 -5.53 -0.15
CA THR A 804 -6.20 -5.53 -0.01
C THR A 804 -6.83 -4.18 -0.40
N TYR A 805 -6.36 -3.10 0.21
CA TYR A 805 -6.97 -1.77 0.15
C TYR A 805 -6.21 -0.73 -0.68
N GLY A 806 -4.99 -1.05 -1.12
CA GLY A 806 -4.14 -0.11 -1.85
C GLY A 806 -3.55 0.97 -0.94
N LYS A 807 -3.00 2.02 -1.57
CA LYS A 807 -2.43 3.16 -0.84
C LYS A 807 -3.56 4.09 -0.38
N VAL A 808 -3.76 4.16 0.94
CA VAL A 808 -4.79 5.00 1.60
C VAL A 808 -4.28 6.38 2.00
N GLN A 809 -2.97 6.65 1.83
CA GLN A 809 -2.31 7.91 2.21
C GLN A 809 -3.03 9.17 1.69
N GLY A 810 -3.57 9.15 0.48
CA GLY A 810 -4.26 10.29 -0.12
C GLY A 810 -5.66 10.57 0.44
N LEU A 811 -6.23 9.69 1.27
CA LEU A 811 -7.52 9.95 1.91
C LEU A 811 -7.40 11.12 2.89
N PRO A 812 -8.43 11.99 2.99
CA PRO A 812 -8.55 12.90 4.13
C PRO A 812 -8.52 12.14 5.46
N THR A 813 -7.93 12.75 6.49
CA THR A 813 -7.79 12.11 7.81
C THR A 813 -9.12 11.74 8.46
N THR A 814 -10.15 12.55 8.24
CA THR A 814 -11.53 12.23 8.67
C THR A 814 -12.04 10.95 8.00
N ALA A 815 -11.92 10.85 6.68
CA ALA A 815 -12.34 9.67 5.93
C ALA A 815 -11.54 8.41 6.30
N PHE A 816 -10.24 8.56 6.62
CA PHE A 816 -9.39 7.45 7.02
C PHE A 816 -9.79 6.83 8.37
N PHE A 817 -10.09 7.66 9.38
CA PHE A 817 -10.42 7.17 10.73
C PHE A 817 -11.91 6.90 10.94
N TYR A 818 -12.79 7.63 10.24
CA TYR A 818 -14.22 7.68 10.57
C TYR A 818 -15.14 7.30 9.41
N GLY A 819 -14.59 7.04 8.22
CA GLY A 819 -15.40 6.73 7.03
C GLY A 819 -16.09 7.97 6.50
N LEU A 820 -17.17 7.78 5.74
CA LEU A 820 -17.96 8.88 5.15
C LEU A 820 -19.37 8.95 5.74
N SER A 821 -19.86 10.16 5.88
CA SER A 821 -21.28 10.43 6.15
C SER A 821 -22.09 10.36 4.86
N ILE A 822 -23.39 10.02 4.95
CA ILE A 822 -24.26 10.00 3.78
C ILE A 822 -24.30 11.40 3.14
N SER A 823 -24.16 11.46 1.82
CA SER A 823 -24.02 12.67 1.00
C SER A 823 -22.70 13.44 1.14
N GLU A 824 -21.76 12.97 1.96
CA GLU A 824 -20.41 13.53 2.04
C GLU A 824 -19.64 13.22 0.74
N GLU A 825 -18.96 14.24 0.21
CA GLU A 825 -18.09 14.13 -0.96
C GLU A 825 -16.65 14.50 -0.56
N ILE A 826 -15.71 13.64 -0.94
CA ILE A 826 -14.28 13.85 -0.75
C ILE A 826 -13.55 13.82 -2.08
N SER A 827 -12.39 14.46 -2.13
CA SER A 827 -11.45 14.39 -3.24
C SER A 827 -10.16 13.70 -2.81
N VAL A 828 -9.71 12.72 -3.59
CA VAL A 828 -8.53 11.91 -3.29
C VAL A 828 -7.57 11.94 -4.47
N GLU A 829 -6.38 12.51 -4.28
CA GLU A 829 -5.32 12.46 -5.28
C GLU A 829 -4.60 11.11 -5.22
N ILE A 830 -4.62 10.38 -6.35
CA ILE A 830 -3.98 9.04 -6.48
C ILE A 830 -2.73 9.09 -7.38
N GLY A 831 -2.24 10.29 -7.63
CA GLY A 831 -1.07 10.62 -8.44
C GLY A 831 -1.29 11.90 -9.26
N PRO A 832 -0.22 12.47 -9.84
CA PRO A 832 -0.28 13.76 -10.52
C PRO A 832 -1.39 13.83 -11.58
N GLY A 833 -2.29 14.79 -11.43
CA GLY A 833 -3.43 15.02 -12.33
C GLY A 833 -4.52 13.94 -12.29
N LYS A 834 -4.50 13.05 -11.29
CA LYS A 834 -5.49 11.96 -11.11
C LYS A 834 -6.19 12.11 -9.77
N VAL A 835 -7.36 12.71 -9.80
CA VAL A 835 -8.22 12.91 -8.62
C VAL A 835 -9.45 12.01 -8.73
N LEU A 836 -9.81 11.38 -7.61
CA LEU A 836 -11.07 10.68 -7.43
C LEU A 836 -11.99 11.57 -6.60
N PHE A 837 -13.13 11.96 -7.15
CA PHE A 837 -14.26 12.53 -6.41
C PHE A 837 -15.15 11.37 -5.99
N ILE A 838 -15.25 11.16 -4.68
CA ILE A 838 -15.98 10.05 -4.07
C ILE A 838 -17.07 10.64 -3.19
N LYS A 839 -18.32 10.29 -3.49
CA LYS A 839 -19.47 10.69 -2.70
C LYS A 839 -20.21 9.46 -2.18
N LEU A 840 -20.46 9.38 -0.87
CA LEU A 840 -21.30 8.32 -0.31
C LEU A 840 -22.77 8.64 -0.56
N ILE A 841 -23.48 7.73 -1.24
CA ILE A 841 -24.90 7.90 -1.57
C ILE A 841 -25.79 7.22 -0.54
N GLY A 842 -25.43 6.02 -0.10
CA GLY A 842 -26.21 5.27 0.88
C GLY A 842 -25.58 3.95 1.28
N ILE A 843 -26.09 3.37 2.35
CA ILE A 843 -25.68 2.07 2.89
C ILE A 843 -26.93 1.19 2.92
N GLY A 844 -26.86 0.02 2.27
CA GLY A 844 -27.93 -0.95 2.24
C GLY A 844 -28.12 -1.67 3.59
N GLU A 845 -29.30 -2.27 3.73
CA GLU A 845 -29.57 -3.22 4.82
C GLU A 845 -28.70 -4.48 4.67
N PRO A 846 -28.32 -5.13 5.78
CA PRO A 846 -27.51 -6.33 5.75
C PRO A 846 -28.34 -7.51 5.22
N ASN A 847 -27.72 -8.38 4.43
CA ASN A 847 -28.32 -9.67 4.04
C ASN A 847 -28.21 -10.70 5.18
N ALA A 848 -28.63 -11.94 4.93
CA ALA A 848 -28.64 -13.02 5.93
C ALA A 848 -27.23 -13.37 6.45
N GLU A 849 -26.20 -13.11 5.64
CA GLU A 849 -24.80 -13.32 5.95
C GLU A 849 -24.15 -12.10 6.64
N GLY A 850 -24.91 -11.03 6.90
CA GLY A 850 -24.40 -9.79 7.51
C GLY A 850 -23.70 -8.86 6.52
N GLN A 851 -23.76 -9.13 5.21
CA GLN A 851 -23.15 -8.30 4.17
C GLN A 851 -24.06 -7.11 3.82
N ARG A 852 -23.49 -5.91 3.78
CA ARG A 852 -24.12 -4.67 3.31
C ARG A 852 -23.53 -4.24 1.97
N ASN A 853 -24.36 -3.64 1.13
CA ASN A 853 -23.91 -2.95 -0.07
C ASN A 853 -23.82 -1.45 0.21
N VAL A 854 -22.65 -0.86 -0.04
CA VAL A 854 -22.39 0.57 0.11
C VAL A 854 -22.34 1.19 -1.28
N PHE A 855 -23.16 2.23 -1.47
CA PHE A 855 -23.35 2.89 -2.75
C PHE A 855 -22.60 4.22 -2.79
N TYR A 856 -21.73 4.39 -3.77
CA TYR A 856 -20.96 5.61 -4.01
C TYR A 856 -21.26 6.19 -5.39
N GLU A 857 -20.98 7.48 -5.53
CA GLU A 857 -20.70 8.09 -6.83
C GLU A 857 -19.19 8.34 -6.90
N LEU A 858 -18.54 7.79 -7.93
CA LEU A 858 -17.11 7.94 -8.20
C LEU A 858 -16.92 8.66 -9.55
N ASN A 859 -16.45 9.90 -9.52
CA ASN A 859 -16.30 10.76 -10.69
C ASN A 859 -17.59 10.83 -11.55
N GLY A 860 -18.74 11.05 -10.91
CA GLY A 860 -20.05 11.12 -11.57
C GLY A 860 -20.68 9.77 -11.94
N MET A 861 -20.06 8.65 -11.56
CA MET A 861 -20.52 7.31 -11.95
C MET A 861 -20.88 6.46 -10.73
N PRO A 862 -22.03 5.76 -10.73
CA PRO A 862 -22.43 4.92 -9.61
C PRO A 862 -21.45 3.75 -9.41
N ARG A 863 -21.16 3.45 -8.14
CA ARG A 863 -20.33 2.33 -7.70
C ARG A 863 -21.00 1.66 -6.51
N GLU A 864 -20.80 0.36 -6.43
CA GLU A 864 -21.29 -0.47 -5.35
C GLU A 864 -20.12 -1.28 -4.82
N CYS A 865 -19.95 -1.27 -3.49
CA CYS A 865 -18.96 -2.05 -2.78
C CYS A 865 -19.67 -2.86 -1.70
N ALA A 866 -19.43 -4.16 -1.66
CA ALA A 866 -19.99 -5.01 -0.62
C ALA A 866 -19.02 -5.13 0.56
N VAL A 867 -19.55 -5.09 1.78
CA VAL A 867 -18.78 -5.14 3.03
C VAL A 867 -19.52 -5.97 4.06
N ILE A 868 -18.80 -6.77 4.85
CA ILE A 868 -19.38 -7.53 5.96
C ILE A 868 -19.52 -6.61 7.17
N ASP A 869 -20.74 -6.49 7.70
CA ASP A 869 -21.01 -5.83 8.98
C ASP A 869 -20.60 -6.78 10.11
N GLN A 870 -19.43 -6.54 10.70
CA GLN A 870 -18.84 -7.40 11.72
C GLN A 870 -19.69 -7.47 13.00
N ALA A 871 -20.56 -6.50 13.25
CA ALA A 871 -21.47 -6.53 14.40
C ALA A 871 -22.62 -7.54 14.20
N LEU A 872 -22.96 -7.85 12.94
CA LEU A 872 -24.04 -8.75 12.55
C LEU A 872 -23.54 -10.07 11.97
N ALA A 873 -22.26 -10.16 11.61
CA ALA A 873 -21.63 -11.39 11.17
C ALA A 873 -21.89 -12.51 12.19
N PRO A 874 -22.34 -13.70 11.76
CA PRO A 874 -22.60 -14.79 12.68
C PRO A 874 -21.32 -15.08 13.46
N LYS A 875 -21.37 -14.94 14.80
CA LYS A 875 -20.23 -15.19 15.70
C LYS A 875 -19.65 -16.62 15.61
N ASN A 876 -20.30 -17.49 14.83
CA ASN A 876 -19.95 -18.89 14.59
C ASN A 876 -19.68 -19.19 13.10
N ALA A 877 -19.44 -18.21 12.23
CA ALA A 877 -18.92 -18.49 10.89
C ALA A 877 -17.47 -18.99 11.04
N ILE A 878 -17.28 -20.31 10.97
CA ILE A 878 -15.95 -20.92 11.01
C ILE A 878 -15.19 -20.43 9.78
N THR A 879 -14.29 -19.45 9.95
CA THR A 879 -13.35 -19.07 8.90
C THR A 879 -12.33 -20.20 8.78
N ARG A 880 -12.42 -20.97 7.71
CA ARG A 880 -11.55 -22.14 7.49
C ARG A 880 -10.23 -21.69 6.88
N LEU A 881 -9.14 -22.30 7.34
CA LEU A 881 -7.83 -22.14 6.72
C LEU A 881 -7.93 -22.53 5.25
N LYS A 882 -7.37 -21.74 4.33
CA LYS A 882 -7.25 -22.12 2.93
C LYS A 882 -6.04 -23.04 2.74
N GLY A 883 -6.19 -24.10 1.95
CA GLY A 883 -5.14 -25.05 1.63
C GLY A 883 -4.51 -24.78 0.27
N ASP A 884 -3.32 -25.31 0.04
CA ASP A 884 -2.67 -25.29 -1.27
C ASP A 884 -3.01 -26.57 -2.04
N LEU A 885 -3.75 -26.43 -3.15
CA LEU A 885 -4.09 -27.55 -4.05
C LEU A 885 -2.87 -28.26 -4.65
N ASN A 886 -1.69 -27.62 -4.63
CA ASN A 886 -0.44 -28.21 -5.12
C ASN A 886 0.37 -28.94 -4.03
N ASP A 887 -0.02 -28.84 -2.76
CA ASP A 887 0.63 -29.56 -1.66
C ASP A 887 -0.02 -30.95 -1.51
N PRO A 888 0.68 -32.05 -1.88
CA PRO A 888 0.10 -33.39 -1.80
C PRO A 888 -0.18 -33.86 -0.37
N LEU A 889 0.32 -33.13 0.65
CA LEU A 889 0.05 -33.40 2.06
C LEU A 889 -1.20 -32.66 2.58
N GLN A 890 -1.93 -31.95 1.73
CA GLN A 890 -3.15 -31.25 2.08
C GLN A 890 -4.36 -31.79 1.31
N ALA A 891 -5.44 -32.09 2.03
CA ALA A 891 -6.74 -32.35 1.42
C ALA A 891 -7.55 -31.06 1.39
N VAL A 892 -7.88 -30.56 0.20
CA VAL A 892 -8.48 -29.23 -0.01
C VAL A 892 -9.83 -29.37 -0.71
N ALA A 893 -10.81 -28.53 -0.35
CA ALA A 893 -12.12 -28.51 -0.98
C ALA A 893 -12.04 -27.92 -2.40
N PRO A 894 -12.35 -28.70 -3.46
CA PRO A 894 -12.25 -28.23 -4.84
C PRO A 894 -13.46 -27.37 -5.25
N MET A 895 -14.51 -27.35 -4.44
CA MET A 895 -15.76 -26.66 -4.72
C MET A 895 -16.53 -26.40 -3.41
N PRO A 896 -17.43 -25.41 -3.36
CA PRO A 896 -18.27 -25.18 -2.18
C PRO A 896 -19.24 -26.35 -1.99
N GLY A 897 -19.47 -26.74 -0.74
CA GLY A 897 -20.35 -27.86 -0.40
C GLY A 897 -20.52 -28.03 1.10
N MET A 898 -21.21 -29.08 1.51
CA MET A 898 -21.39 -29.47 2.91
C MET A 898 -20.70 -30.80 3.17
N VAL A 899 -19.94 -30.94 4.25
CA VAL A 899 -19.30 -32.20 4.61
C VAL A 899 -20.37 -33.23 4.97
N SER A 900 -20.54 -34.24 4.13
CA SER A 900 -21.50 -35.32 4.34
C SER A 900 -20.93 -36.39 5.27
N GLU A 901 -19.63 -36.68 5.13
CA GLU A 901 -18.93 -37.69 5.91
C GLU A 901 -17.44 -37.35 6.05
N VAL A 902 -16.87 -37.70 7.20
CA VAL A 902 -15.41 -37.70 7.44
C VAL A 902 -15.00 -39.16 7.48
N ASN A 903 -14.16 -39.58 6.53
CA ASN A 903 -13.85 -40.98 6.24
C ASN A 903 -12.53 -41.46 6.87
N ALA A 904 -11.68 -40.53 7.36
CA ALA A 904 -10.43 -40.83 8.05
C ALA A 904 -10.41 -40.24 9.48
N GLU A 905 -9.49 -40.69 10.34
CA GLU A 905 -9.33 -40.19 11.70
C GLU A 905 -7.91 -39.64 11.92
N VAL A 906 -7.76 -38.65 12.82
CA VAL A 906 -6.42 -38.15 13.17
C VAL A 906 -5.58 -39.29 13.78
N GLY A 907 -4.39 -39.50 13.22
CA GLY A 907 -3.48 -40.60 13.56
C GLY A 907 -3.62 -41.83 12.66
N SER A 908 -4.61 -41.90 11.77
CA SER A 908 -4.76 -43.03 10.85
C SER A 908 -3.76 -42.96 9.70
N LYS A 909 -3.21 -44.12 9.31
CA LYS A 909 -2.44 -44.27 8.07
C LYS A 909 -3.40 -44.44 6.90
N VAL A 910 -3.15 -43.71 5.83
CA VAL A 910 -3.93 -43.73 4.58
C VAL A 910 -2.98 -43.97 3.40
N GLU A 911 -3.44 -44.72 2.40
CA GLU A 911 -2.75 -44.93 1.14
C GLU A 911 -3.23 -43.93 0.07
N GLU A 912 -2.44 -43.70 -0.97
CA GLU A 912 -2.85 -42.88 -2.12
C GLU A 912 -4.18 -43.38 -2.70
N GLY A 913 -5.15 -42.48 -2.82
CA GLY A 913 -6.52 -42.78 -3.29
C GLY A 913 -7.52 -43.09 -2.17
N ASP A 914 -7.09 -43.32 -0.93
CA ASP A 914 -8.01 -43.57 0.18
C ASP A 914 -8.91 -42.35 0.47
N PRO A 915 -10.21 -42.55 0.76
CA PRO A 915 -11.14 -41.46 1.01
C PRO A 915 -10.85 -40.77 2.35
N ILE A 916 -10.76 -39.44 2.33
CA ILE A 916 -10.54 -38.61 3.52
C ILE A 916 -11.82 -37.95 3.99
N ILE A 917 -12.49 -37.19 3.12
CA ILE A 917 -13.73 -36.46 3.41
C ILE A 917 -14.67 -36.52 2.20
N THR A 918 -15.97 -36.69 2.43
CA THR A 918 -16.99 -36.62 1.38
C THR A 918 -17.83 -35.35 1.52
N LEU A 919 -17.91 -34.58 0.44
CA LEU A 919 -18.69 -33.35 0.32
C LEU A 919 -20.01 -33.60 -0.42
N GLU A 920 -21.06 -32.89 -0.04
CA GLU A 920 -22.35 -32.83 -0.71
C GLU A 920 -22.53 -31.42 -1.29
N ALA A 921 -22.71 -31.33 -2.61
CA ALA A 921 -23.04 -30.09 -3.29
C ALA A 921 -24.12 -30.36 -4.33
N MET A 922 -25.21 -29.59 -4.29
CA MET A 922 -26.36 -29.75 -5.21
C MET A 922 -26.90 -31.20 -5.29
N LYS A 923 -26.97 -31.91 -4.16
CA LYS A 923 -27.39 -33.33 -4.02
C LYS A 923 -26.44 -34.35 -4.68
N MET A 924 -25.24 -33.94 -5.09
CA MET A 924 -24.19 -34.84 -5.54
C MET A 924 -23.13 -34.99 -4.46
N LEU A 925 -22.70 -36.23 -4.21
CA LEU A 925 -21.60 -36.55 -3.30
C LEU A 925 -20.27 -36.60 -4.06
N THR A 926 -19.26 -35.88 -3.55
CA THR A 926 -17.90 -35.84 -4.09
C THR A 926 -16.93 -36.23 -2.98
N THR A 927 -16.18 -37.31 -3.18
CA THR A 927 -15.20 -37.80 -2.20
C THR A 927 -13.81 -37.21 -2.49
N ILE A 928 -13.22 -36.61 -1.48
CA ILE A 928 -11.86 -36.08 -1.48
C ILE A 928 -10.94 -37.18 -0.93
N SER A 929 -10.06 -37.69 -1.79
CA SER A 929 -9.13 -38.77 -1.47
C SER A 929 -7.72 -38.25 -1.15
N ALA A 930 -6.90 -39.07 -0.50
CA ALA A 930 -5.50 -38.78 -0.23
C ALA A 930 -4.68 -38.74 -1.51
N SER A 931 -3.99 -37.64 -1.77
CA SER A 931 -3.11 -37.46 -2.94
C SER A 931 -1.76 -38.19 -2.81
N THR A 932 -1.41 -38.67 -1.62
CA THR A 932 -0.20 -39.45 -1.31
C THR A 932 -0.42 -40.28 -0.06
N SER A 933 0.30 -41.40 0.09
CA SER A 933 0.29 -42.18 1.34
C SER A 933 0.94 -41.40 2.49
N GLY A 934 0.37 -41.50 3.70
CA GLY A 934 0.84 -40.80 4.89
C GLY A 934 -0.02 -41.07 6.13
N THR A 935 0.26 -40.35 7.22
CA THR A 935 -0.54 -40.35 8.44
C THR A 935 -1.32 -39.05 8.54
N VAL A 936 -2.63 -39.11 8.77
CA VAL A 936 -3.48 -37.93 8.95
C VAL A 936 -3.11 -37.25 10.27
N THR A 937 -2.62 -36.01 10.22
CA THR A 937 -2.21 -35.25 11.43
C THR A 937 -3.31 -34.36 11.96
N GLU A 938 -4.15 -33.83 11.07
CA GLU A 938 -5.25 -32.93 11.44
C GLU A 938 -6.44 -33.13 10.51
N ILE A 939 -7.64 -33.08 11.08
CA ILE A 939 -8.91 -32.99 10.33
C ILE A 939 -9.57 -31.69 10.79
N LEU A 940 -9.75 -30.77 9.85
CA LEU A 940 -10.17 -29.40 10.10
C LEU A 940 -11.66 -29.17 9.78
N ALA A 941 -12.33 -30.14 9.16
CA ALA A 941 -13.75 -30.10 8.85
C ALA A 941 -14.51 -31.29 9.46
N GLN A 942 -15.70 -31.04 9.98
CA GLN A 942 -16.58 -32.02 10.61
C GLN A 942 -17.84 -32.24 9.79
N LYS A 943 -18.51 -33.37 10.02
CA LYS A 943 -19.79 -33.67 9.36
C LYS A 943 -20.83 -32.58 9.64
N GLY A 944 -21.47 -32.08 8.59
CA GLY A 944 -22.44 -31.00 8.62
C GLY A 944 -21.85 -29.61 8.39
N ASP A 945 -20.52 -29.49 8.32
CA ASP A 945 -19.86 -28.21 8.06
C ASP A 945 -20.04 -27.76 6.61
N ALA A 946 -20.35 -26.47 6.42
CA ALA A 946 -20.21 -25.84 5.12
C ALA A 946 -18.72 -25.55 4.84
N VAL A 947 -18.29 -25.81 3.61
CA VAL A 947 -16.95 -25.53 3.11
C VAL A 947 -17.04 -24.74 1.82
N GLU A 948 -16.10 -23.83 1.62
CA GLU A 948 -15.91 -23.06 0.39
C GLU A 948 -14.79 -23.65 -0.46
N THR A 949 -14.64 -23.16 -1.70
CA THR A 949 -13.48 -23.50 -2.53
C THR A 949 -12.19 -23.12 -1.80
N ASP A 950 -11.19 -23.99 -1.93
CA ASP A 950 -9.86 -23.88 -1.35
C ASP A 950 -9.80 -24.04 0.18
N ASP A 951 -10.90 -24.38 0.86
CA ASP A 951 -10.85 -24.69 2.29
C ASP A 951 -10.01 -25.94 2.56
N LEU A 952 -9.08 -25.85 3.50
CA LEU A 952 -8.28 -26.96 3.98
C LEU A 952 -9.14 -27.89 4.84
N LEU A 953 -9.24 -29.14 4.42
CA LEU A 953 -10.08 -30.15 5.04
C LEU A 953 -9.28 -31.05 5.99
N ALA A 954 -8.06 -31.44 5.60
CA ALA A 954 -7.16 -32.27 6.42
C ALA A 954 -5.68 -32.07 6.05
N ARG A 955 -4.78 -32.40 6.98
CA ARG A 955 -3.32 -32.46 6.77
C ARG A 955 -2.78 -33.88 6.95
N LEU A 956 -1.76 -34.19 6.16
CA LEU A 956 -1.02 -35.45 6.18
C LEU A 956 0.45 -35.19 6.51
N GLN A 957 1.09 -36.18 7.10
CA GLN A 957 2.54 -36.26 7.26
C GLN A 957 3.04 -37.57 6.65
N LYS A 958 4.19 -37.53 5.98
CA LYS A 958 4.82 -38.73 5.40
C LYS A 958 5.26 -39.74 6.47
#